data_AF-A0A556TMJ7-F1
#
_entry.id   AF-A0A556TMJ7-F1
#
_cell.length_a   1.000
_cell.length_b   1.000
_cell.length_c   1.000
_cell.angle_alpha   90.00
_cell.angle_beta   90.00
_cell.angle_gamma   90.00
#
_symmetry.space_group_name_H-M   'P 1'
#
loop_
_entity.id
_entity.type
_entity.pdbx_description
1 polymer ?
#
loop_
_entity_poly.entity_id
_entity_poly.type
_entity_poly.pdbx_seq_one_letter_code
_entity_poly.pdbx_strand_id
1 'polypeptide(L)'
;MTHNVPKFTHGSARAGPTTELWLGLREDKADLPTCFLGGLFGPVCEIDVVLNDAESRKTAELKTEDGKVEKHYLFYDGESVSGKVNLNVKQTGKRLEHQGIRIEFVGQIELFSDKSNTHEFVNLVKELALPGELTQNRSYDFEFMQVEKPYESYVGANVRLRYFLKVTIVRRLSDLVKEYDLIVHQLATYPDVNNSIKMEVGIEDCLHIEFEYNKSKYHLKDVIVGKIYFLLVRIKIQHMELQLIKKEMTGIGPSTTTETETVAKYEIMDGAPVKGESIPIRLFLAGYDLTATMRDVNKKFSVRYFLNLVLVDEEDRRYFKQQEIVLWRKAPEKLRKRNFHQRYESPESRPSLSAEQPEISWRPPDTSLFVPLAVKSDSTADAAVGAELTRPLDKSELLKVLNRFYKRKEMQKLAADQGLDACLFHQAFISFRKYVLEINTLSADLHIVLSDICYGAGHIDDIFPYFMRHAKQIFPMLECMDDLRKISDLRVPANWYPDARAIPRKIIFHAGPTNSGKTYHAIQRYLEAKSGIYCGPLKLLAHEIFEKSNTAGVPCDLVTGEERTFVDPAGKQSNHVACTIEMCSVTTPYEVAVIDEIQMIRDPARGWAWTRALLGLCAEEIHVCGEPAAISFITELMFTTGEEVEVRNYERLTPFSISDHAVENLDNLKPGDCIVCFSKNDIYSVSRQIEIQGLECAVIYGSLPPGTKLAQAKKFNDPDDPCKILVATDAIGMGLNLSIRRIIFNSLLKPSVNEKGEKQMDTISTSQALQIAGRAGRFSSMFKEGEVTTMHRDDLPVLKEILRRSVDPVESAGLHPTAEQIEMFAYYLPDATLSNLLFARQFSRDEPLTFAWMCRHIRWPLATPNNIKALVHLEAVHDVLDLYLWLSYRFMDMFPDANLVREIQKELDNIIQLGVRNITRLIRATEGQTIGAGSATDSKTSPFPGLRLRKARGSKSHVNMKQDIKETDSSLSARLVQEGLLTPELLQQLQREWTKDQNISGPTGTNSKFNNKK
;
A
#
# COMPACT_ATOMS: atom_id res chain seq x y z
N MET A 1 -65.79 -47.51 -12.87
CA MET A 1 -65.73 -46.72 -14.11
C MET A 1 -65.03 -45.42 -13.76
N THR A 2 -63.77 -45.14 -14.10
CA THR A 2 -62.77 -45.70 -15.01
C THR A 2 -61.42 -45.58 -14.30
N HIS A 3 -61.06 -46.63 -13.53
CA HIS A 3 -59.78 -47.37 -13.53
C HIS A 3 -58.50 -46.51 -13.56
N ASN A 4 -57.82 -46.28 -12.42
CA ASN A 4 -56.90 -47.18 -11.67
C ASN A 4 -55.62 -47.46 -12.47
N VAL A 5 -54.39 -47.51 -11.95
CA VAL A 5 -53.80 -48.13 -10.73
C VAL A 5 -52.34 -47.50 -10.58
N PRO A 6 -51.41 -47.88 -9.67
CA PRO A 6 -51.22 -47.41 -8.28
C PRO A 6 -49.75 -47.08 -7.84
N LYS A 7 -49.63 -46.76 -6.53
CA LYS A 7 -48.47 -46.96 -5.61
C LYS A 7 -48.10 -48.45 -5.41
N PHE A 8 -46.84 -48.74 -5.04
CA PHE A 8 -46.37 -49.77 -4.05
C PHE A 8 -44.86 -49.52 -3.81
N THR A 9 -44.37 -48.93 -2.70
CA THR A 9 -44.07 -49.40 -1.32
C THR A 9 -43.05 -50.54 -1.13
N HIS A 10 -42.03 -50.23 -0.32
CA HIS A 10 -41.23 -51.06 0.64
C HIS A 10 -40.46 -52.28 0.11
N GLY A 11 -39.23 -52.58 0.51
CA GLY A 11 -38.36 -52.11 1.60
C GLY A 11 -37.46 -53.27 2.06
N SER A 12 -36.36 -52.96 2.77
CA SER A 12 -35.54 -53.87 3.61
C SER A 12 -34.56 -54.81 2.86
N ALA A 13 -33.32 -55.11 3.28
CA ALA A 13 -32.42 -54.66 4.33
C ALA A 13 -31.05 -55.40 4.21
N ARG A 14 -30.03 -54.84 4.89
CA ARG A 14 -28.84 -55.48 5.53
C ARG A 14 -27.71 -56.10 4.69
N ALA A 15 -26.63 -55.32 4.60
CA ALA A 15 -25.31 -55.49 5.24
C ALA A 15 -24.51 -56.83 5.17
N GLY A 16 -23.35 -56.72 4.49
CA GLY A 16 -22.04 -57.28 4.88
C GLY A 16 -21.55 -58.52 4.11
N PRO A 17 -20.24 -58.83 4.09
CA PRO A 17 -19.05 -57.96 4.07
C PRO A 17 -17.93 -58.48 3.11
N THR A 18 -16.73 -57.90 3.22
CA THR A 18 -15.37 -58.48 2.96
C THR A 18 -14.74 -58.52 1.56
N THR A 19 -13.66 -57.73 1.46
CA THR A 19 -12.28 -58.03 0.99
C THR A 19 -11.94 -58.31 -0.49
N GLU A 20 -11.08 -57.42 -0.99
CA GLU A 20 -9.82 -57.62 -1.74
C GLU A 20 -9.79 -57.94 -3.26
N LEU A 21 -8.80 -57.29 -3.88
CA LEU A 21 -8.03 -57.60 -5.10
C LEU A 21 -8.53 -57.11 -6.48
N TRP A 22 -7.87 -56.01 -6.90
CA TRP A 22 -7.18 -55.73 -8.17
C TRP A 22 -7.63 -56.35 -9.52
N LEU A 23 -7.54 -55.47 -10.53
CA LEU A 23 -7.32 -55.67 -11.98
C LEU A 23 -8.53 -55.86 -12.93
N GLY A 24 -8.59 -54.96 -13.92
CA GLY A 24 -8.62 -55.35 -15.33
C GLY A 24 -9.95 -55.31 -16.07
N LEU A 25 -10.15 -54.22 -16.84
CA LEU A 25 -10.64 -54.15 -18.24
C LEU A 25 -11.83 -55.01 -18.73
N ARG A 26 -12.72 -54.29 -19.46
CA ARG A 26 -13.69 -54.72 -20.50
C ARG A 26 -14.89 -55.55 -19.97
N GLU A 27 -16.11 -55.44 -20.47
CA GLU A 27 -16.64 -55.00 -21.77
C GLU A 27 -18.16 -54.72 -21.60
N ASP A 28 -18.69 -53.93 -22.53
CA ASP A 28 -20.03 -54.03 -23.12
C ASP A 28 -21.32 -54.01 -22.28
N LYS A 29 -22.18 -53.04 -22.62
CA LYS A 29 -23.62 -53.28 -22.73
C LYS A 29 -24.16 -52.80 -24.07
N ALA A 30 -24.59 -53.78 -24.83
CA ALA A 30 -25.46 -53.68 -25.98
C ALA A 30 -26.86 -53.21 -25.58
N ASP A 31 -27.54 -52.54 -26.50
CA ASP A 31 -29.00 -52.57 -26.61
C ASP A 31 -29.43 -52.45 -28.10
N LEU A 32 -30.40 -53.29 -28.48
CA LEU A 32 -31.16 -53.37 -29.73
C LEU A 32 -32.66 -53.25 -29.34
N PRO A 33 -33.64 -53.14 -30.27
CA PRO A 33 -33.68 -52.42 -31.54
C PRO A 33 -35.00 -51.64 -31.74
N THR A 34 -35.03 -50.60 -32.58
CA THR A 34 -36.26 -50.27 -33.35
C THR A 34 -35.95 -49.56 -34.68
N CYS A 35 -36.69 -49.98 -35.71
CA CYS A 35 -36.85 -49.42 -37.05
C CYS A 35 -35.76 -49.70 -38.11
N PHE A 36 -35.94 -50.87 -38.72
CA PHE A 36 -35.50 -51.31 -40.05
C PHE A 36 -35.89 -50.32 -41.16
N LEU A 37 -34.97 -49.43 -41.56
CA LEU A 37 -34.84 -48.87 -42.94
C LEU A 37 -33.59 -47.96 -43.08
N GLY A 38 -32.43 -48.39 -42.56
CA GLY A 38 -31.21 -47.56 -42.56
C GLY A 38 -29.88 -48.32 -42.68
N GLY A 39 -29.88 -49.55 -43.18
CA GLY A 39 -28.71 -50.44 -43.22
C GLY A 39 -27.56 -50.05 -44.18
N LEU A 40 -27.35 -48.75 -44.46
CA LEU A 40 -26.35 -48.28 -45.43
C LEU A 40 -25.52 -47.06 -45.00
N PHE A 41 -25.73 -46.50 -43.80
CA PHE A 41 -25.07 -45.24 -43.39
C PHE A 41 -24.47 -45.31 -41.98
N GLY A 42 -23.35 -46.04 -41.83
CA GLY A 42 -22.42 -45.79 -40.71
C GLY A 42 -21.62 -44.50 -40.94
N PRO A 43 -21.15 -43.80 -39.89
CA PRO A 43 -20.35 -42.58 -40.06
C PRO A 43 -19.09 -42.88 -40.89
N VAL A 44 -18.91 -42.12 -41.97
CA VAL A 44 -17.80 -42.28 -42.94
C VAL A 44 -16.44 -42.08 -42.25
N CYS A 45 -16.41 -41.24 -41.21
CA CYS A 45 -15.26 -40.95 -40.39
C CYS A 45 -15.69 -40.83 -38.92
N GLU A 46 -14.90 -41.40 -38.02
CA GLU A 46 -15.04 -41.25 -36.57
C GLU A 46 -14.02 -40.21 -36.09
N ILE A 47 -14.48 -39.29 -35.24
CA ILE A 47 -13.69 -38.19 -34.70
C ILE A 47 -13.45 -38.45 -33.23
N ASP A 48 -12.18 -38.55 -32.82
CA ASP A 48 -11.76 -38.72 -31.44
C ASP A 48 -10.80 -37.59 -31.02
N VAL A 49 -10.89 -37.13 -29.77
CA VAL A 49 -10.04 -36.05 -29.24
C VAL A 49 -9.34 -36.55 -27.99
N VAL A 50 -8.01 -36.57 -28.05
CA VAL A 50 -7.16 -37.01 -26.94
C VAL A 50 -6.34 -35.83 -26.43
N LEU A 51 -6.54 -35.44 -25.17
CA LEU A 51 -5.73 -34.40 -24.54
C LEU A 51 -4.32 -34.89 -24.26
N ASN A 52 -3.32 -34.02 -24.40
CA ASN A 52 -1.90 -34.38 -24.22
C ASN A 52 -1.60 -34.91 -22.80
N ASP A 53 -2.34 -34.46 -21.80
CA ASP A 53 -2.16 -34.82 -20.40
C ASP A 53 -3.31 -35.67 -19.83
N ALA A 54 -4.09 -36.32 -20.70
CA ALA A 54 -5.29 -37.10 -20.37
C ALA A 54 -5.11 -38.11 -19.23
N GLU A 55 -3.94 -38.76 -19.11
CA GLU A 55 -3.66 -39.76 -18.07
C GLU A 55 -3.40 -39.14 -16.68
N SER A 56 -2.90 -37.91 -16.63
CA SER A 56 -2.52 -37.23 -15.38
C SER A 56 -3.53 -36.15 -14.95
N ARG A 57 -4.38 -35.71 -15.87
CA ARG A 57 -5.34 -34.62 -15.67
C ARG A 57 -6.47 -35.06 -14.74
N LYS A 58 -6.83 -34.17 -13.81
CA LYS A 58 -7.94 -34.39 -12.89
C LYS A 58 -9.26 -34.31 -13.64
N THR A 59 -10.24 -35.02 -13.10
CA THR A 59 -11.62 -34.99 -13.56
C THR A 59 -12.52 -34.45 -12.45
N ALA A 60 -13.60 -33.79 -12.83
CA ALA A 60 -14.63 -33.29 -11.94
C ALA A 60 -15.98 -33.89 -12.32
N GLU A 61 -16.90 -33.92 -11.37
CA GLU A 61 -18.26 -34.42 -11.56
C GLU A 61 -19.23 -33.24 -11.65
N LEU A 62 -20.15 -33.29 -12.61
CA LEU A 62 -21.19 -32.29 -12.81
C LEU A 62 -22.53 -33.02 -13.00
N LYS A 63 -23.56 -32.59 -12.26
CA LYS A 63 -24.92 -33.09 -12.47
C LYS A 63 -25.51 -32.44 -13.71
N THR A 64 -26.04 -33.26 -14.59
CA THR A 64 -26.76 -32.85 -15.80
C THR A 64 -28.23 -32.55 -15.49
N GLU A 65 -28.93 -31.97 -16.46
CA GLU A 65 -30.37 -31.66 -16.39
C GLU A 65 -31.23 -32.88 -16.02
N ASP A 66 -30.86 -34.07 -16.51
CA ASP A 66 -31.55 -35.34 -16.24
C ASP A 66 -31.21 -35.93 -14.84
N GLY A 67 -30.43 -35.22 -14.03
CA GLY A 67 -29.95 -35.68 -12.71
C GLY A 67 -28.84 -36.73 -12.77
N LYS A 68 -28.33 -37.07 -13.97
CA LYS A 68 -27.17 -37.95 -14.13
C LYS A 68 -25.88 -37.20 -13.81
N VAL A 69 -24.96 -37.85 -13.10
CA VAL A 69 -23.63 -37.30 -12.82
C VAL A 69 -22.69 -37.68 -13.96
N GLU A 70 -22.18 -36.67 -14.66
CA GLU A 70 -21.16 -36.85 -15.70
C GLU A 70 -19.78 -36.44 -15.18
N LYS A 71 -18.74 -37.07 -15.72
CA LYS A 71 -17.36 -36.86 -15.31
C LYS A 71 -16.52 -36.41 -16.50
N HIS A 72 -16.01 -35.18 -16.41
CA HIS A 72 -15.24 -34.54 -17.49
C HIS A 72 -13.90 -34.04 -16.97
N TYR A 73 -12.97 -33.75 -17.89
CA TYR A 73 -11.65 -33.21 -17.53
C TYR A 73 -11.77 -31.81 -16.92
N LEU A 74 -11.03 -31.59 -15.84
CA LEU A 74 -11.03 -30.35 -15.09
C LEU A 74 -9.96 -29.39 -15.61
N PHE A 75 -10.36 -28.15 -15.83
CA PHE A 75 -9.51 -27.03 -16.22
C PHE A 75 -9.70 -25.85 -15.26
N TYR A 76 -8.68 -25.00 -15.22
CA TYR A 76 -8.71 -23.71 -14.54
C TYR A 76 -8.49 -22.57 -15.54
N ASP A 77 -8.83 -21.36 -15.11
CA ASP A 77 -8.59 -20.16 -15.91
C ASP A 77 -7.10 -19.99 -16.24
N GLY A 78 -6.81 -19.59 -17.48
CA GLY A 78 -5.46 -19.45 -18.01
C GLY A 78 -4.72 -20.75 -18.35
N GLU A 79 -5.28 -21.95 -18.09
CA GLU A 79 -4.64 -23.19 -18.55
C GLU A 79 -4.73 -23.36 -20.07
N SER A 80 -3.63 -23.76 -20.72
CA SER A 80 -3.64 -24.15 -22.13
C SER A 80 -4.45 -25.44 -22.34
N VAL A 81 -5.12 -25.53 -23.49
CA VAL A 81 -5.88 -26.72 -23.91
C VAL A 81 -5.20 -27.28 -25.16
N SER A 82 -4.54 -28.42 -25.03
CA SER A 82 -3.79 -29.05 -26.13
C SER A 82 -4.03 -30.55 -26.21
N GLY A 83 -3.92 -31.10 -27.42
CA GLY A 83 -4.21 -32.49 -27.68
C GLY A 83 -4.12 -32.84 -29.16
N LYS A 84 -4.69 -34.00 -29.50
CA LYS A 84 -4.73 -34.52 -30.87
C LYS A 84 -6.16 -34.83 -31.27
N VAL A 85 -6.52 -34.43 -32.48
CA VAL A 85 -7.76 -34.84 -33.15
C VAL A 85 -7.44 -36.03 -34.06
N ASN A 86 -7.97 -37.20 -33.73
CA ASN A 86 -7.83 -38.42 -34.49
C ASN A 86 -9.05 -38.62 -35.39
N LEU A 87 -8.81 -38.73 -36.69
CA LEU A 87 -9.83 -38.98 -37.71
C LEU A 87 -9.66 -40.41 -38.24
N ASN A 88 -10.61 -41.28 -37.92
CA ASN A 88 -10.60 -42.69 -38.32
C ASN A 88 -11.61 -42.94 -39.44
N VAL A 89 -11.12 -43.21 -40.65
CA VAL A 89 -11.95 -43.48 -41.83
C VAL A 89 -12.39 -44.94 -41.82
N LYS A 90 -13.67 -45.20 -41.52
CA LYS A 90 -14.19 -46.58 -41.29
C LYS A 90 -14.35 -47.42 -42.57
N GLN A 91 -14.33 -46.81 -43.76
CA GLN A 91 -14.47 -47.51 -45.04
C GLN A 91 -13.16 -47.45 -45.84
N THR A 92 -12.38 -48.53 -45.78
CA THR A 92 -11.13 -48.71 -46.53
C THR A 92 -11.39 -48.55 -48.04
N GLY A 93 -10.83 -47.50 -48.65
CA GLY A 93 -10.93 -47.25 -50.10
C GLY A 93 -11.93 -46.16 -50.54
N LYS A 94 -12.78 -45.62 -49.65
CA LYS A 94 -13.57 -44.41 -49.96
C LYS A 94 -12.87 -43.14 -49.47
N ARG A 95 -12.85 -42.12 -50.32
CA ARG A 95 -12.24 -40.82 -50.04
C ARG A 95 -13.27 -39.89 -49.40
N LEU A 96 -12.92 -39.26 -48.29
CA LEU A 96 -13.73 -38.22 -47.66
C LEU A 96 -13.26 -36.85 -48.17
N GLU A 97 -14.00 -36.27 -49.10
CA GLU A 97 -13.83 -34.86 -49.48
C GLU A 97 -14.32 -33.93 -48.36
N HIS A 98 -13.48 -32.97 -47.97
CA HIS A 98 -13.80 -31.94 -46.99
C HIS A 98 -13.35 -30.56 -47.48
N GLN A 99 -14.05 -29.52 -47.06
CA GLN A 99 -13.72 -28.11 -47.34
C GLN A 99 -12.92 -27.46 -46.20
N GLY A 100 -12.47 -28.27 -45.24
CA GLY A 100 -11.63 -27.83 -44.14
C GLY A 100 -11.93 -28.64 -42.89
N ILE A 101 -10.94 -28.77 -42.04
CA ILE A 101 -11.09 -29.39 -40.71
C ILE A 101 -10.64 -28.35 -39.70
N ARG A 102 -11.47 -28.09 -38.70
CA ARG A 102 -11.13 -27.16 -37.63
C ARG A 102 -11.54 -27.72 -36.27
N ILE A 103 -10.86 -27.24 -35.24
CA ILE A 103 -11.25 -27.44 -33.85
C ILE A 103 -11.51 -26.08 -33.22
N GLU A 104 -12.54 -26.02 -32.38
CA GLU A 104 -13.01 -24.81 -31.73
C GLU A 104 -13.03 -25.08 -30.21
N PHE A 105 -12.50 -24.16 -29.41
CA PHE A 105 -12.73 -24.13 -27.96
C PHE A 105 -13.82 -23.11 -27.69
N VAL A 106 -14.96 -23.58 -27.16
CA VAL A 106 -16.16 -22.75 -26.98
C VAL A 106 -16.55 -22.72 -25.51
N GLY A 107 -16.78 -21.53 -24.98
CA GLY A 107 -17.45 -21.27 -23.71
C GLY A 107 -18.76 -20.53 -23.96
N GLN A 108 -19.89 -21.13 -23.57
CA GLN A 108 -21.22 -20.56 -23.83
C GLN A 108 -22.19 -20.70 -22.67
N ILE A 109 -23.17 -19.80 -22.66
CA ILE A 109 -24.32 -19.79 -21.74
C ILE A 109 -25.58 -20.13 -22.54
N GLU A 110 -26.28 -21.18 -22.14
CA GLU A 110 -27.53 -21.64 -22.71
C GLU A 110 -28.66 -21.33 -21.72
N LEU A 111 -29.71 -20.63 -22.17
CA LEU A 111 -30.91 -20.34 -21.37
C LEU A 111 -32.04 -21.27 -21.83
N PHE A 112 -32.60 -22.09 -20.95
CA PHE A 112 -33.54 -23.15 -21.34
C PHE A 112 -34.90 -22.62 -21.79
N SER A 113 -35.28 -21.44 -21.31
CA SER A 113 -36.51 -20.75 -21.70
C SER A 113 -36.48 -20.22 -23.14
N ASP A 114 -35.29 -20.08 -23.75
CA ASP A 114 -35.11 -19.69 -25.14
C ASP A 114 -33.98 -20.51 -25.77
N LYS A 115 -34.32 -21.72 -26.24
CA LYS A 115 -33.36 -22.65 -26.88
C LYS A 115 -32.66 -22.09 -28.13
N SER A 116 -33.10 -20.94 -28.65
CA SER A 116 -32.44 -20.23 -29.76
C SER A 116 -31.34 -19.25 -29.32
N ASN A 117 -31.17 -19.06 -28.01
CA ASN A 117 -30.44 -17.93 -27.44
C ASN A 117 -29.21 -18.40 -26.65
N THR A 118 -28.26 -18.99 -27.39
CA THR A 118 -26.95 -19.37 -26.89
C THR A 118 -26.02 -18.15 -26.92
N HIS A 119 -25.39 -17.83 -25.79
CA HIS A 119 -24.45 -16.72 -25.66
C HIS A 119 -23.02 -17.25 -25.53
N GLU A 120 -22.28 -17.27 -26.64
CA GLU A 120 -20.86 -17.55 -26.63
C GLU A 120 -20.10 -16.35 -26.02
N PHE A 121 -19.25 -16.62 -25.04
CA PHE A 121 -18.39 -15.61 -24.42
C PHE A 121 -16.90 -15.90 -24.67
N VAL A 122 -16.54 -17.13 -25.06
CA VAL A 122 -15.23 -17.50 -25.58
C VAL A 122 -15.42 -18.39 -26.80
N ASN A 123 -14.75 -18.07 -27.90
CA ASN A 123 -14.71 -18.92 -29.10
C ASN A 123 -13.33 -18.79 -29.77
N LEU A 124 -12.51 -19.83 -29.65
CA LEU A 124 -11.18 -19.90 -30.26
C LEU A 124 -11.17 -20.97 -31.35
N VAL A 125 -10.75 -20.64 -32.55
CA VAL A 125 -10.76 -21.55 -33.71
C VAL A 125 -9.34 -21.85 -34.16
N LYS A 126 -9.04 -23.12 -34.41
CA LYS A 126 -7.79 -23.57 -35.02
C LYS A 126 -8.09 -24.44 -36.24
N GLU A 127 -7.61 -24.01 -37.40
CA GLU A 127 -7.67 -24.80 -38.62
C GLU A 127 -6.64 -25.92 -38.57
N LEU A 128 -7.10 -27.16 -38.73
CA LEU A 128 -6.29 -28.38 -38.70
C LEU A 128 -5.92 -28.85 -40.10
N ALA A 129 -6.79 -28.61 -41.08
CA ALA A 129 -6.53 -28.92 -42.48
C ALA A 129 -7.30 -27.99 -43.42
N LEU A 130 -6.64 -27.56 -44.49
CA LEU A 130 -7.25 -26.88 -45.65
C LEU A 130 -8.19 -27.83 -46.42
N PRO A 131 -9.05 -27.32 -47.34
CA PRO A 131 -9.86 -28.15 -48.23
C PRO A 131 -9.04 -29.27 -48.90
N GLY A 132 -9.55 -30.50 -48.89
CA GLY A 132 -8.84 -31.66 -49.41
C GLY A 132 -9.59 -32.99 -49.32
N GLU A 133 -8.86 -34.08 -49.56
CA GLU A 133 -9.36 -35.46 -49.48
C GLU A 133 -8.65 -36.23 -48.37
N LEU A 134 -9.43 -36.89 -47.50
CA LEU A 134 -8.93 -37.82 -46.49
C LEU A 134 -9.13 -39.27 -46.97
N THR A 135 -8.01 -39.98 -47.24
CA THR A 135 -8.01 -41.35 -47.76
C THR A 135 -7.60 -42.41 -46.74
N GLN A 136 -6.98 -42.00 -45.62
CA GLN A 136 -6.48 -42.84 -44.54
C GLN A 136 -6.67 -42.12 -43.20
N ASN A 137 -6.53 -42.86 -42.09
CA ASN A 137 -6.58 -42.28 -40.76
C ASN A 137 -5.50 -41.20 -40.62
N ARG A 138 -5.86 -40.07 -40.01
CA ARG A 138 -4.92 -38.97 -39.73
C ARG A 138 -5.16 -38.40 -38.35
N SER A 139 -4.09 -37.91 -37.76
CA SER A 139 -4.10 -37.20 -36.50
C SER A 139 -3.59 -35.79 -36.70
N TYR A 140 -4.25 -34.81 -36.08
CA TYR A 140 -3.90 -33.40 -36.14
C TYR A 140 -3.66 -32.89 -34.73
N ASP A 141 -2.49 -32.32 -34.48
CA ASP A 141 -2.17 -31.71 -33.20
C ASP A 141 -2.84 -30.33 -33.09
N PHE A 142 -3.39 -30.02 -31.93
CA PHE A 142 -3.95 -28.70 -31.63
C PHE A 142 -3.45 -28.19 -30.28
N GLU A 143 -3.42 -26.88 -30.17
CA GLU A 143 -3.03 -26.19 -28.95
C GLU A 143 -3.65 -24.79 -28.96
N PHE A 144 -4.36 -24.50 -27.87
CA PHE A 144 -4.84 -23.18 -27.50
C PHE A 144 -4.08 -22.76 -26.25
N MET A 145 -3.25 -21.71 -26.37
CA MET A 145 -2.38 -21.25 -25.29
C MET A 145 -3.13 -20.30 -24.36
N GLN A 146 -2.93 -20.46 -23.05
CA GLN A 146 -3.43 -19.55 -22.01
C GLN A 146 -4.91 -19.17 -22.18
N VAL A 147 -5.77 -20.18 -22.35
CA VAL A 147 -7.18 -19.97 -22.69
C VAL A 147 -7.91 -19.31 -21.52
N GLU A 148 -8.57 -18.19 -21.78
CA GLU A 148 -9.44 -17.51 -20.82
C GLU A 148 -10.69 -18.36 -20.53
N LYS A 149 -10.97 -18.60 -19.24
CA LYS A 149 -12.13 -19.35 -18.77
C LYS A 149 -12.72 -18.62 -17.56
N PRO A 150 -13.33 -17.45 -17.78
CA PRO A 150 -13.61 -16.46 -16.73
C PRO A 150 -14.69 -16.91 -15.73
N TYR A 151 -15.48 -17.93 -16.08
CA TYR A 151 -16.63 -18.39 -15.30
C TYR A 151 -16.55 -19.89 -14.99
N GLU A 152 -16.98 -20.28 -13.79
CA GLU A 152 -17.13 -21.69 -13.40
C GLU A 152 -18.28 -22.37 -14.15
N SER A 153 -18.07 -23.61 -14.60
CA SER A 153 -19.10 -24.43 -15.24
C SER A 153 -20.29 -24.63 -14.30
N TYR A 154 -21.50 -24.45 -14.82
CA TYR A 154 -22.73 -24.49 -14.05
C TYR A 154 -23.86 -25.14 -14.83
N VAL A 155 -24.63 -26.01 -14.19
CA VAL A 155 -25.89 -26.55 -14.73
C VAL A 155 -26.95 -26.26 -13.68
N GLY A 156 -27.85 -25.36 -14.03
CA GLY A 156 -28.93 -24.85 -13.19
C GLY A 156 -30.29 -25.36 -13.62
N ALA A 157 -31.33 -24.72 -13.07
CA ALA A 157 -32.71 -25.02 -13.42
C ALA A 157 -33.15 -24.35 -14.73
N ASN A 158 -32.64 -23.15 -15.02
CA ASN A 158 -33.00 -22.34 -16.20
C ASN A 158 -31.79 -21.95 -17.07
N VAL A 159 -30.57 -22.25 -16.62
CA VAL A 159 -29.33 -21.84 -17.30
C VAL A 159 -28.26 -22.91 -17.22
N ARG A 160 -27.49 -23.05 -18.30
CA ARG A 160 -26.30 -23.89 -18.37
C ARG A 160 -25.11 -23.10 -18.90
N LEU A 161 -24.01 -23.10 -18.16
CA LEU A 161 -22.72 -22.57 -18.59
C LEU A 161 -21.76 -23.74 -18.78
N ARG A 162 -21.35 -23.98 -20.03
CA ARG A 162 -20.48 -25.11 -20.40
C ARG A 162 -19.30 -24.66 -21.25
N TYR A 163 -18.23 -25.45 -21.19
CA TYR A 163 -17.06 -25.34 -22.06
C TYR A 163 -16.89 -26.65 -22.80
N PHE A 164 -16.55 -26.61 -24.09
CA PHE A 164 -16.32 -27.81 -24.88
C PHE A 164 -15.36 -27.56 -26.04
N LEU A 165 -14.72 -28.64 -26.48
CA LEU A 165 -14.00 -28.69 -27.75
C LEU A 165 -14.93 -29.19 -28.84
N LYS A 166 -15.06 -28.44 -29.92
CA LYS A 166 -15.89 -28.78 -31.07
C LYS A 166 -15.01 -29.01 -32.29
N VAL A 167 -14.98 -30.23 -32.79
CA VAL A 167 -14.29 -30.56 -34.05
C VAL A 167 -15.31 -30.56 -35.17
N THR A 168 -15.04 -29.77 -36.20
CA THR A 168 -15.90 -29.61 -37.38
C THR A 168 -15.12 -30.02 -38.64
N ILE A 169 -15.61 -31.05 -39.33
CA ILE A 169 -15.17 -31.39 -40.70
C ILE A 169 -16.20 -30.80 -41.65
N VAL A 170 -15.82 -29.71 -42.34
CA VAL A 170 -16.71 -29.00 -43.25
C VAL A 170 -16.89 -29.82 -44.52
N ARG A 171 -18.14 -30.09 -44.93
CA ARG A 171 -18.45 -30.89 -46.12
C ARG A 171 -19.49 -30.18 -46.99
N ARG A 172 -19.48 -30.48 -48.30
CA ARG A 172 -20.43 -29.88 -49.26
C ARG A 172 -21.92 -30.13 -48.93
N LEU A 173 -22.24 -31.22 -48.24
CA LEU A 173 -23.63 -31.60 -47.93
C LEU A 173 -23.99 -31.34 -46.46
N SER A 174 -23.23 -31.93 -45.54
CA SER A 174 -23.48 -31.81 -44.10
C SER A 174 -22.17 -31.98 -43.33
N ASP A 175 -21.86 -30.99 -42.49
CA ASP A 175 -20.66 -31.02 -41.65
C ASP A 175 -20.70 -32.18 -40.65
N LEU A 176 -19.55 -32.78 -40.38
CA LEU A 176 -19.41 -33.73 -39.28
C LEU A 176 -18.90 -32.95 -38.07
N VAL A 177 -19.72 -32.91 -37.01
CA VAL A 177 -19.44 -32.17 -35.78
C VAL A 177 -19.36 -33.15 -34.62
N LYS A 178 -18.33 -33.01 -33.78
CA LYS A 178 -18.20 -33.75 -32.52
C LYS A 178 -17.79 -32.80 -31.40
N GLU A 179 -18.50 -32.85 -30.27
CA GLU A 179 -18.24 -32.04 -29.08
C GLU A 179 -17.66 -32.90 -27.94
N TYR A 180 -16.77 -32.29 -27.16
CA TYR A 180 -16.13 -32.88 -25.99
C TYR A 180 -16.21 -31.87 -24.84
N ASP A 181 -17.09 -32.14 -23.86
CA ASP A 181 -17.30 -31.25 -22.71
C ASP A 181 -16.11 -31.24 -21.75
N LEU A 182 -15.88 -30.07 -21.18
CA LEU A 182 -14.84 -29.77 -20.20
C LEU A 182 -15.48 -29.08 -18.99
N ILE A 183 -14.95 -29.33 -17.79
CA ILE A 183 -15.38 -28.64 -16.58
C ILE A 183 -14.35 -27.59 -16.20
N VAL A 184 -14.80 -26.36 -15.96
CA VAL A 184 -13.99 -25.27 -15.45
C VAL A 184 -14.39 -24.98 -14.03
N HIS A 185 -13.42 -24.92 -13.12
CA HIS A 185 -13.62 -24.41 -11.77
C HIS A 185 -12.94 -23.05 -11.61
N GLN A 186 -13.64 -22.11 -10.98
CA GLN A 186 -13.04 -20.84 -10.61
C GLN A 186 -12.50 -20.94 -9.20
N LEU A 187 -11.19 -20.82 -9.05
CA LEU A 187 -10.55 -20.79 -7.74
C LEU A 187 -10.54 -19.36 -7.24
N ALA A 188 -11.04 -19.16 -6.02
CA ALA A 188 -10.91 -17.89 -5.33
C ALA A 188 -10.03 -18.08 -4.09
N THR A 189 -9.35 -17.02 -3.68
CA THR A 189 -8.74 -16.92 -2.36
C THR A 189 -9.30 -15.67 -1.70
N TYR A 190 -10.25 -15.85 -0.80
CA TYR A 190 -10.69 -14.74 0.05
C TYR A 190 -9.76 -14.63 1.26
N PRO A 191 -9.42 -13.41 1.71
CA PRO A 191 -8.80 -13.22 3.01
C PRO A 191 -9.77 -13.69 4.11
N ASP A 192 -9.24 -14.42 5.09
CA ASP A 192 -9.98 -14.93 6.26
C ASP A 192 -10.32 -13.79 7.24
N VAL A 193 -11.03 -12.76 6.78
CA VAL A 193 -11.61 -11.74 7.68
C VAL A 193 -12.80 -12.39 8.39
N ASN A 194 -12.59 -12.81 9.63
CA ASN A 194 -13.62 -13.41 10.48
C ASN A 194 -14.34 -12.31 11.27
N ASN A 195 -15.33 -11.67 10.66
CA ASN A 195 -16.28 -10.84 11.41
C ASN A 195 -17.51 -11.70 11.73
N SER A 196 -17.87 -11.82 13.01
CA SER A 196 -19.13 -12.47 13.37
C SER A 196 -20.30 -11.64 12.84
N ILE A 197 -21.29 -12.31 12.27
CA ILE A 197 -22.48 -11.69 11.68
C ILE A 197 -23.66 -12.05 12.54
N LYS A 198 -24.43 -11.03 12.91
CA LYS A 198 -25.64 -11.17 13.71
C LYS A 198 -26.86 -11.06 12.80
N MET A 199 -27.71 -12.08 12.84
CA MET A 199 -29.01 -12.10 12.20
C MET A 199 -30.09 -12.06 13.28
N GLU A 200 -30.83 -10.95 13.33
CA GLU A 200 -31.82 -10.70 14.39
C GLU A 200 -33.26 -10.86 13.88
N VAL A 201 -34.08 -11.56 14.68
CA VAL A 201 -35.54 -11.61 14.56
C VAL A 201 -36.11 -10.91 15.78
N GLY A 202 -36.47 -9.64 15.60
CA GLY A 202 -37.05 -8.78 16.62
C GLY A 202 -38.50 -8.42 16.32
N ILE A 203 -39.40 -8.71 17.27
CA ILE A 203 -40.76 -8.19 17.35
C ILE A 203 -40.83 -7.44 18.68
N GLU A 204 -41.13 -6.15 18.61
CA GLU A 204 -41.18 -5.26 19.76
C GLU A 204 -42.01 -5.87 20.90
N ASP A 205 -41.42 -5.89 22.09
CA ASP A 205 -41.98 -6.45 23.33
C ASP A 205 -42.42 -7.92 23.30
N CYS A 206 -42.21 -8.67 22.21
CA CYS A 206 -42.76 -10.02 22.03
C CYS A 206 -41.68 -11.07 21.76
N LEU A 207 -40.70 -10.78 20.91
CA LEU A 207 -39.70 -11.75 20.45
C LEU A 207 -38.38 -11.05 20.13
N HIS A 208 -37.26 -11.56 20.62
CA HIS A 208 -35.93 -11.12 20.26
C HIS A 208 -35.00 -12.33 20.26
N ILE A 209 -34.72 -12.84 19.06
CA ILE A 209 -33.80 -13.96 18.82
C ILE A 209 -32.65 -13.45 17.97
N GLU A 210 -31.43 -13.72 18.39
CA GLU A 210 -30.21 -13.36 17.68
C GLU A 210 -29.48 -14.62 17.24
N PHE A 211 -29.20 -14.78 15.95
CA PHE A 211 -28.31 -15.81 15.44
C PHE A 211 -26.98 -15.19 15.02
N GLU A 212 -25.93 -15.48 15.76
CA GLU A 212 -24.56 -15.05 15.47
C GLU A 212 -23.79 -16.16 14.78
N TYR A 213 -23.12 -15.91 13.64
CA TYR A 213 -22.29 -16.89 12.95
C TYR A 213 -20.95 -16.30 12.48
N ASN A 214 -19.95 -17.16 12.32
CA ASN A 214 -18.54 -16.77 12.32
C ASN A 214 -18.01 -16.07 11.05
N LYS A 215 -18.67 -16.17 9.89
CA LYS A 215 -18.18 -15.61 8.62
C LYS A 215 -19.33 -15.24 7.68
N SER A 216 -19.15 -14.24 6.80
CA SER A 216 -20.05 -14.02 5.64
C SER A 216 -19.70 -14.91 4.44
N LYS A 217 -18.49 -15.46 4.42
CA LYS A 217 -17.93 -16.17 3.27
C LYS A 217 -17.41 -17.53 3.70
N TYR A 218 -17.83 -18.58 3.02
CA TYR A 218 -17.49 -19.95 3.35
C TYR A 218 -16.98 -20.69 2.13
N HIS A 219 -15.93 -21.49 2.28
CA HIS A 219 -15.56 -22.39 1.20
C HIS A 219 -16.59 -23.54 1.09
N LEU A 220 -16.73 -24.17 -0.08
CA LEU A 220 -17.73 -25.23 -0.32
C LEU A 220 -17.66 -26.45 0.63
N LYS A 221 -16.59 -26.56 1.41
CA LYS A 221 -16.36 -27.64 2.38
C LYS A 221 -16.18 -27.12 3.81
N ASP A 222 -16.50 -25.85 4.06
CA ASP A 222 -16.31 -25.21 5.37
C ASP A 222 -17.43 -25.62 6.34
N VAL A 223 -17.35 -25.15 7.57
CA VAL A 223 -18.38 -25.31 8.59
C VAL A 223 -18.88 -23.95 9.01
N ILE A 224 -20.19 -23.73 8.88
CA ILE A 224 -20.84 -22.54 9.44
C ILE A 224 -20.98 -22.81 10.94
N VAL A 225 -20.23 -22.05 11.74
CA VAL A 225 -20.25 -22.14 13.20
C VAL A 225 -20.94 -20.89 13.72
N GLY A 226 -21.99 -21.08 14.50
CA GLY A 226 -22.75 -19.99 15.07
C GLY A 226 -23.42 -20.36 16.39
N LYS A 227 -24.19 -19.41 16.93
CA LYS A 227 -24.92 -19.55 18.18
C LYS A 227 -26.20 -18.73 18.12
N ILE A 228 -27.30 -19.34 18.54
CA ILE A 228 -28.59 -18.67 18.67
C ILE A 228 -28.76 -18.25 20.12
N TYR A 229 -29.16 -17.00 20.35
CA TYR A 229 -29.45 -16.41 21.65
C TYR A 229 -30.93 -16.04 21.75
N PHE A 230 -31.57 -16.49 22.82
CA PHE A 230 -32.97 -16.16 23.13
C PHE A 230 -33.02 -15.00 24.13
N LEU A 231 -33.03 -13.77 23.61
CA LEU A 231 -32.97 -12.55 24.41
C LEU A 231 -34.35 -12.19 25.00
N LEU A 232 -35.42 -12.38 24.23
CA LEU A 232 -36.80 -12.19 24.65
C LEU A 232 -37.69 -13.22 23.93
N VAL A 233 -38.47 -14.00 24.68
CA VAL A 233 -39.41 -14.97 24.11
C VAL A 233 -40.71 -14.88 24.91
N ARG A 234 -41.67 -14.08 24.43
CA ARG A 234 -43.05 -14.04 24.96
C ARG A 234 -44.02 -14.82 24.08
N ILE A 235 -43.68 -15.04 22.81
CA ILE A 235 -44.42 -15.89 21.88
C ILE A 235 -43.93 -17.33 22.04
N LYS A 236 -44.86 -18.28 22.13
CA LYS A 236 -44.53 -19.71 22.19
C LYS A 236 -44.15 -20.21 20.80
N ILE A 237 -42.86 -20.41 20.60
CA ILE A 237 -42.32 -21.02 19.38
C ILE A 237 -42.56 -22.53 19.44
N GLN A 238 -43.17 -23.08 18.40
CA GLN A 238 -43.40 -24.52 18.25
C GLN A 238 -42.21 -25.19 17.54
N HIS A 239 -41.68 -24.55 16.49
CA HIS A 239 -40.63 -25.11 15.65
C HIS A 239 -39.64 -24.04 15.18
N MET A 240 -38.35 -24.39 15.15
CA MET A 240 -37.30 -23.52 14.63
C MET A 240 -36.32 -24.30 13.75
N GLU A 241 -36.04 -23.79 12.55
CA GLU A 241 -35.10 -24.38 11.61
C GLU A 241 -34.21 -23.32 10.92
N LEU A 242 -33.02 -23.74 10.53
CA LEU A 242 -32.10 -22.96 9.70
C LEU A 242 -31.99 -23.62 8.33
N GLN A 243 -32.33 -22.88 7.27
CA GLN A 243 -32.27 -23.37 5.90
C GLN A 243 -31.11 -22.73 5.14
N LEU A 244 -30.45 -23.50 4.28
CA LEU A 244 -29.54 -22.99 3.25
C LEU A 244 -30.29 -22.94 1.92
N ILE A 245 -30.51 -21.74 1.41
CA ILE A 245 -31.30 -21.49 0.20
C ILE A 245 -30.38 -21.06 -0.94
N LYS A 246 -30.48 -21.72 -2.08
CA LYS A 246 -29.89 -21.30 -3.37
C LYS A 246 -30.95 -20.55 -4.17
N LYS A 247 -30.62 -19.33 -4.61
CA LYS A 247 -31.44 -18.56 -5.55
C LYS A 247 -30.71 -18.42 -6.88
N GLU A 248 -31.29 -18.95 -7.94
CA GLU A 248 -30.84 -18.79 -9.31
C GLU A 248 -31.69 -17.72 -9.99
N MET A 249 -31.06 -16.63 -10.41
CA MET A 249 -31.72 -15.53 -11.10
C MET A 249 -31.26 -15.53 -12.55
N THR A 250 -32.17 -15.60 -13.51
CA THR A 250 -31.88 -15.50 -14.95
C THR A 250 -32.59 -14.28 -15.54
N GLY A 251 -31.86 -13.47 -16.32
CA GLY A 251 -32.37 -12.27 -16.97
C GLY A 251 -32.51 -12.47 -18.48
N ILE A 252 -33.72 -12.26 -19.01
CA ILE A 252 -34.03 -12.30 -20.45
C ILE A 252 -34.72 -11.00 -20.82
N GLY A 253 -33.97 -10.11 -21.48
CA GLY A 253 -34.44 -8.76 -21.80
C GLY A 253 -34.84 -7.99 -20.53
N PRO A 254 -36.03 -7.36 -20.47
CA PRO A 254 -36.49 -6.64 -19.27
C PRO A 254 -37.05 -7.54 -18.16
N SER A 255 -37.11 -8.86 -18.36
CA SER A 255 -37.73 -9.80 -17.42
C SER A 255 -36.67 -10.63 -16.66
N THR A 256 -36.87 -10.80 -15.36
CA THR A 256 -35.99 -11.59 -14.49
C THR A 256 -36.79 -12.72 -13.85
N THR A 257 -36.36 -13.97 -14.05
CA THR A 257 -36.94 -15.16 -13.41
C THR A 257 -36.04 -15.58 -12.25
N THR A 258 -36.63 -15.86 -11.09
CA THR A 258 -35.88 -16.32 -9.90
C THR A 258 -36.37 -17.69 -9.48
N GLU A 259 -35.50 -18.69 -9.57
CA GLU A 259 -35.72 -20.03 -9.03
C GLU A 259 -35.12 -20.12 -7.63
N THR A 260 -35.85 -20.69 -6.68
CA THR A 260 -35.40 -20.83 -5.29
C THR A 260 -35.43 -22.29 -4.86
N GLU A 261 -34.28 -22.81 -4.45
CA GLU A 261 -34.10 -24.19 -4.00
C GLU A 261 -33.59 -24.22 -2.55
N THR A 262 -34.21 -25.04 -1.69
CA THR A 262 -33.69 -25.30 -0.35
C THR A 262 -32.67 -26.43 -0.39
N VAL A 263 -31.38 -26.10 -0.31
CA VAL A 263 -30.27 -27.05 -0.42
C VAL A 263 -30.05 -27.84 0.86
N ALA A 264 -30.26 -27.20 2.02
CA ALA A 264 -30.15 -27.83 3.32
C ALA A 264 -31.24 -27.34 4.27
N LYS A 265 -31.72 -28.23 5.13
CA LYS A 265 -32.59 -27.91 6.26
C LYS A 265 -31.95 -28.44 7.53
N TYR A 266 -31.78 -27.58 8.52
CA TYR A 266 -31.22 -27.89 9.82
C TYR A 266 -32.26 -27.57 10.88
N GLU A 267 -32.96 -28.60 11.36
CA GLU A 267 -33.92 -28.48 12.45
C GLU A 267 -33.16 -28.19 13.74
N ILE A 268 -33.49 -27.08 14.41
CA ILE A 268 -32.76 -26.64 15.60
C ILE A 268 -33.45 -27.11 16.86
N MET A 269 -34.78 -26.97 16.93
CA MET A 269 -35.55 -27.27 18.13
C MET A 269 -37.04 -27.46 17.81
N ASP A 270 -37.66 -28.38 18.55
CA ASP A 270 -39.11 -28.52 18.70
C ASP A 270 -39.49 -28.20 20.16
N GLY A 271 -40.35 -27.19 20.36
CA GLY A 271 -40.79 -26.71 21.69
C GLY A 271 -40.37 -25.27 22.03
N ALA A 272 -40.91 -24.74 23.14
CA ALA A 272 -40.76 -23.33 23.51
C ALA A 272 -39.42 -23.05 24.23
N PRO A 273 -38.57 -22.15 23.70
CA PRO A 273 -37.27 -21.83 24.31
C PRO A 273 -37.42 -20.96 25.56
N VAL A 274 -36.49 -21.08 26.50
CA VAL A 274 -36.47 -20.25 27.73
C VAL A 274 -35.54 -19.06 27.54
N LYS A 275 -35.95 -17.88 28.05
CA LYS A 275 -35.12 -16.67 28.02
C LYS A 275 -33.76 -16.91 28.68
N GLY A 276 -32.67 -16.58 27.97
CA GLY A 276 -31.30 -16.75 28.43
C GLY A 276 -30.63 -18.05 27.98
N GLU A 277 -31.37 -18.98 27.36
CA GLU A 277 -30.77 -20.14 26.72
C GLU A 277 -30.01 -19.74 25.45
N SER A 278 -29.08 -20.61 25.03
CA SER A 278 -28.40 -20.44 23.76
C SER A 278 -28.04 -21.78 23.13
N ILE A 279 -28.20 -21.88 21.81
CA ILE A 279 -28.00 -23.12 21.06
C ILE A 279 -26.82 -22.94 20.10
N PRO A 280 -25.71 -23.70 20.26
CA PRO A 280 -24.62 -23.68 19.30
C PRO A 280 -25.02 -24.40 18.01
N ILE A 281 -24.71 -23.79 16.87
CA ILE A 281 -25.00 -24.29 15.53
C ILE A 281 -23.70 -24.64 14.82
N ARG A 282 -23.65 -25.83 14.20
CA ARG A 282 -22.56 -26.27 13.33
C ARG A 282 -23.13 -26.92 12.08
N LEU A 283 -23.15 -26.19 10.97
CA LEU A 283 -23.63 -26.68 9.68
C LEU A 283 -22.43 -27.01 8.76
N PHE A 284 -22.21 -28.29 8.50
CA PHE A 284 -21.12 -28.77 7.65
C PHE A 284 -21.50 -28.65 6.17
N LEU A 285 -20.80 -27.81 5.41
CA LEU A 285 -21.11 -27.57 4.00
C LEU A 285 -20.66 -28.70 3.06
N ALA A 286 -19.64 -29.46 3.47
CA ALA A 286 -19.04 -30.52 2.65
C ALA A 286 -20.00 -31.66 2.26
N GLY A 287 -21.13 -31.80 2.96
CA GLY A 287 -22.15 -32.82 2.69
C GLY A 287 -23.23 -32.39 1.69
N TYR A 288 -23.22 -31.13 1.25
CA TYR A 288 -24.21 -30.58 0.33
C TYR A 288 -23.64 -30.36 -1.06
N ASP A 289 -24.50 -30.45 -2.06
CA ASP A 289 -24.15 -30.17 -3.45
C ASP A 289 -24.17 -28.67 -3.71
N LEU A 290 -23.00 -28.04 -3.55
CA LEU A 290 -22.83 -26.59 -3.56
C LEU A 290 -21.90 -26.16 -4.69
N THR A 291 -22.25 -25.04 -5.33
CA THR A 291 -21.39 -24.32 -6.28
C THR A 291 -20.91 -23.02 -5.68
N ALA A 292 -19.90 -22.41 -6.28
CA ALA A 292 -19.50 -21.06 -5.88
C ALA A 292 -20.65 -20.07 -6.14
N THR A 293 -20.72 -19.00 -5.34
CA THR A 293 -21.60 -17.86 -5.60
C THR A 293 -21.19 -17.16 -6.88
N MET A 294 -22.13 -17.02 -7.80
CA MET A 294 -21.94 -16.42 -9.12
C MET A 294 -22.76 -15.12 -9.17
N ARG A 295 -22.11 -13.98 -9.38
CA ARG A 295 -22.77 -12.68 -9.48
C ARG A 295 -22.67 -12.16 -10.90
N ASP A 296 -23.81 -11.85 -11.49
CA ASP A 296 -23.95 -11.19 -12.78
C ASP A 296 -23.08 -11.81 -13.89
N VAL A 297 -23.08 -13.15 -13.99
CA VAL A 297 -22.27 -13.91 -14.96
C VAL A 297 -22.68 -13.50 -16.36
N ASN A 298 -21.76 -12.82 -17.04
CA ASN A 298 -21.96 -12.16 -18.33
C ASN A 298 -23.26 -11.33 -18.41
N LYS A 299 -23.73 -10.77 -17.28
CA LYS A 299 -25.02 -10.09 -17.13
C LYS A 299 -26.25 -10.95 -17.50
N LYS A 300 -26.13 -12.28 -17.52
CA LYS A 300 -27.21 -13.23 -17.88
C LYS A 300 -27.84 -13.88 -16.68
N PHE A 301 -27.05 -14.31 -15.71
CA PHE A 301 -27.57 -15.00 -14.53
C PHE A 301 -26.72 -14.79 -13.28
N SER A 302 -27.32 -15.09 -12.13
CA SER A 302 -26.67 -15.09 -10.82
C SER A 302 -27.10 -16.32 -10.03
N VAL A 303 -26.18 -16.88 -9.24
CA VAL A 303 -26.44 -17.96 -8.28
C VAL A 303 -25.98 -17.48 -6.90
N ARG A 304 -26.94 -17.25 -6.00
CA ARG A 304 -26.71 -16.68 -4.66
C ARG A 304 -27.18 -17.62 -3.57
N TYR A 305 -26.49 -17.60 -2.43
CA TYR A 305 -26.77 -18.48 -1.30
C TYR A 305 -27.17 -17.66 -0.07
N PHE A 306 -28.13 -18.17 0.68
CA PHE A 306 -28.69 -17.46 1.82
C PHE A 306 -28.93 -18.40 2.99
N LEU A 307 -28.59 -17.95 4.19
CA LEU A 307 -29.07 -18.54 5.43
C LEU A 307 -30.45 -17.96 5.73
N ASN A 308 -31.42 -18.82 5.98
CA ASN A 308 -32.79 -18.45 6.29
C ASN A 308 -33.19 -19.08 7.62
N LEU A 309 -33.29 -18.26 8.67
CA LEU A 309 -33.78 -18.69 9.97
C LEU A 309 -35.30 -18.62 9.94
N VAL A 310 -35.97 -19.74 10.17
CA VAL A 310 -37.43 -19.89 10.15
C VAL A 310 -37.92 -20.28 11.54
N LEU A 311 -38.96 -19.59 12.00
CA LEU A 311 -39.63 -19.79 13.27
C LEU A 311 -41.12 -19.98 13.00
N VAL A 312 -41.72 -20.98 13.63
CA VAL A 312 -43.17 -21.24 13.58
C VAL A 312 -43.69 -21.25 15.01
N ASP A 313 -44.72 -20.47 15.30
CA ASP A 313 -45.37 -20.44 16.60
C ASP A 313 -46.56 -21.42 16.70
N GLU A 314 -47.15 -21.56 17.90
CA GLU A 314 -48.32 -22.42 18.14
C GLU A 314 -49.59 -22.00 17.35
N GLU A 315 -49.60 -20.80 16.76
CA GLU A 315 -50.71 -20.29 15.92
C GLU A 315 -50.42 -20.49 14.41
N ASP A 316 -49.43 -21.33 14.06
CA ASP A 316 -48.94 -21.57 12.69
C ASP A 316 -48.43 -20.31 11.97
N ARG A 317 -48.11 -19.24 12.70
CA ARG A 317 -47.52 -18.03 12.11
C ARG A 317 -46.03 -18.25 11.88
N ARG A 318 -45.58 -17.87 10.68
CA ARG A 318 -44.19 -18.05 10.24
C ARG A 318 -43.43 -16.73 10.28
N TYR A 319 -42.34 -16.71 11.01
CA TYR A 319 -41.37 -15.63 11.01
C TYR A 319 -40.09 -16.12 10.34
N PHE A 320 -39.51 -15.31 9.49
CA PHE A 320 -38.24 -15.67 8.86
C PHE A 320 -37.35 -14.45 8.68
N LYS A 321 -36.04 -14.69 8.77
CA LYS A 321 -35.01 -13.72 8.43
C LYS A 321 -33.98 -14.40 7.55
N GLN A 322 -33.66 -13.73 6.46
CA GLN A 322 -32.75 -14.24 5.46
C GLN A 322 -31.53 -13.32 5.34
N GLN A 323 -30.34 -13.91 5.36
CA GLN A 323 -29.06 -13.22 5.20
C GLN A 323 -28.21 -13.93 4.14
N GLU A 324 -27.59 -13.17 3.25
CA GLU A 324 -26.75 -13.74 2.18
C GLU A 324 -25.41 -14.24 2.75
N ILE A 325 -24.95 -15.39 2.24
CA ILE A 325 -23.59 -15.88 2.42
C ILE A 325 -22.91 -16.09 1.07
N VAL A 326 -21.60 -15.88 1.01
CA VAL A 326 -20.80 -16.07 -0.21
C VAL A 326 -20.10 -17.42 -0.13
N LEU A 327 -20.43 -18.31 -1.05
CA LEU A 327 -19.77 -19.60 -1.19
C LEU A 327 -18.64 -19.52 -2.22
N TRP A 328 -17.49 -20.11 -1.93
CA TRP A 328 -16.33 -20.06 -2.83
C TRP A 328 -15.54 -21.37 -2.85
N ARG A 329 -14.80 -21.60 -3.94
CA ARG A 329 -14.02 -22.83 -4.11
C ARG A 329 -12.56 -22.59 -3.73
N LYS A 330 -12.10 -23.31 -2.69
CA LYS A 330 -10.72 -23.24 -2.20
C LYS A 330 -9.75 -23.94 -3.14
N ALA A 331 -8.63 -23.29 -3.45
CA ALA A 331 -7.56 -23.86 -4.28
C ALA A 331 -6.95 -25.12 -3.62
N PRO A 332 -6.70 -26.20 -4.38
CA PRO A 332 -6.00 -27.38 -3.87
C PRO A 332 -4.58 -27.04 -3.41
N GLU A 333 -4.15 -27.60 -2.29
CA GLU A 333 -2.87 -27.30 -1.62
C GLU A 333 -1.63 -27.52 -2.52
N LYS A 334 -1.70 -28.48 -3.44
CA LYS A 334 -0.64 -28.76 -4.44
C LYS A 334 -0.52 -27.67 -5.53
N LEU A 335 -1.63 -27.00 -5.91
CA LEU A 335 -1.62 -25.85 -6.83
C LEU A 335 -1.13 -24.58 -6.15
N ARG A 336 -1.26 -24.49 -4.81
CA ARG A 336 -0.66 -23.40 -4.00
C ARG A 336 0.86 -23.36 -4.09
N LYS A 337 1.52 -24.52 -4.21
CA LYS A 337 2.99 -24.63 -4.39
C LYS A 337 3.43 -24.45 -5.85
N ARG A 338 2.62 -24.83 -6.83
CA ARG A 338 2.90 -24.69 -8.27
C ARG A 338 2.64 -23.27 -8.80
N ASN A 339 1.57 -22.61 -8.36
CA ASN A 339 1.23 -21.26 -8.83
C ASN A 339 2.23 -20.18 -8.38
N PHE A 340 3.08 -20.47 -7.38
CA PHE A 340 4.20 -19.62 -6.99
C PHE A 340 5.47 -19.87 -7.83
N HIS A 341 5.59 -20.99 -8.55
CA HIS A 341 6.79 -21.38 -9.30
C HIS A 341 6.60 -21.42 -10.82
N GLN A 342 5.37 -21.43 -11.36
CA GLN A 342 5.12 -21.62 -12.80
C GLN A 342 4.80 -20.34 -13.60
N ARG A 343 4.76 -19.16 -12.98
CA ARG A 343 4.62 -17.88 -13.72
C ARG A 343 5.95 -17.30 -14.24
N TYR A 344 7.07 -17.97 -13.97
CA TYR A 344 8.38 -17.61 -14.49
C TYR A 344 8.99 -18.80 -15.21
N GLU A 345 8.65 -18.95 -16.50
CA GLU A 345 9.54 -19.58 -17.47
C GLU A 345 9.00 -19.31 -18.88
N SER A 346 9.74 -18.52 -19.66
CA SER A 346 9.61 -18.40 -21.12
C SER A 346 10.42 -19.53 -21.78
N PRO A 347 10.02 -20.06 -22.96
CA PRO A 347 10.67 -21.23 -23.54
C PRO A 347 11.93 -20.91 -24.37
N GLU A 348 12.87 -21.86 -24.33
CA GLU A 348 14.03 -22.14 -25.22
C GLU A 348 15.45 -21.59 -24.90
N SER A 349 16.15 -22.39 -24.09
CA SER A 349 17.51 -22.95 -24.24
C SER A 349 18.71 -22.13 -24.77
N ARG A 350 19.73 -21.94 -23.91
CA ARG A 350 21.18 -22.19 -24.16
C ARG A 350 21.99 -22.20 -22.84
N PRO A 351 23.24 -22.75 -22.80
CA PRO A 351 23.65 -23.66 -21.73
C PRO A 351 24.23 -23.00 -20.47
N SER A 352 23.99 -23.73 -19.37
CA SER A 352 24.56 -23.67 -18.03
C SER A 352 25.83 -22.83 -17.84
N LEU A 353 25.68 -21.72 -17.12
CA LEU A 353 26.69 -21.19 -16.20
C LEU A 353 26.07 -21.22 -14.81
N SER A 354 26.71 -21.98 -13.92
CA SER A 354 26.37 -22.12 -12.51
C SER A 354 26.40 -20.76 -11.82
N ALA A 355 25.22 -20.19 -11.56
CA ALA A 355 25.03 -19.14 -10.57
C ALA A 355 24.05 -19.69 -9.53
N GLU A 356 24.50 -19.77 -8.29
CA GLU A 356 23.70 -20.12 -7.13
C GLU A 356 22.45 -19.22 -7.09
N GLN A 357 21.25 -19.81 -7.11
CA GLN A 357 20.04 -19.08 -6.76
C GLN A 357 20.13 -18.69 -5.28
N PRO A 358 19.94 -17.42 -4.90
CA PRO A 358 19.90 -17.06 -3.49
C PRO A 358 18.63 -17.65 -2.89
N GLU A 359 18.78 -18.59 -1.95
CA GLU A 359 17.70 -19.00 -1.07
C GLU A 359 17.11 -17.72 -0.41
N ILE A 360 15.80 -17.53 -0.54
CA ILE A 360 15.08 -16.47 0.17
C ILE A 360 15.19 -16.77 1.67
N SER A 361 16.21 -16.20 2.32
CA SER A 361 16.33 -16.22 3.77
C SER A 361 15.26 -15.30 4.35
N TRP A 362 14.14 -15.87 4.79
CA TRP A 362 13.13 -15.12 5.51
C TRP A 362 13.76 -14.57 6.79
N ARG A 363 13.93 -13.24 6.87
CA ARG A 363 14.30 -12.61 8.13
C ARG A 363 13.10 -12.73 9.08
N PRO A 364 13.28 -13.25 10.31
CA PRO A 364 12.21 -13.24 11.31
C PRO A 364 11.79 -11.78 11.62
N PRO A 365 10.54 -11.56 12.09
CA PRO A 365 10.10 -10.23 12.49
C PRO A 365 11.05 -9.62 13.53
N ASP A 366 11.32 -8.33 13.42
CA ASP A 366 12.05 -7.60 14.47
C ASP A 366 11.11 -7.34 15.65
N THR A 367 11.23 -8.20 16.67
CA THR A 367 10.43 -8.17 17.88
C THR A 367 10.73 -6.96 18.77
N SER A 368 11.81 -6.22 18.52
CA SER A 368 12.13 -4.99 19.26
C SER A 368 11.11 -3.88 19.02
N LEU A 369 10.37 -3.95 17.91
CA LEU A 369 9.28 -3.03 17.58
C LEU A 369 8.00 -3.31 18.38
N PHE A 370 7.93 -4.43 19.10
CA PHE A 370 6.71 -4.85 19.78
C PHE A 370 6.61 -4.18 21.14
N VAL A 371 5.78 -3.15 21.23
CA VAL A 371 5.53 -2.45 22.49
C VAL A 371 4.55 -3.27 23.33
N PRO A 372 4.92 -3.68 24.56
CA PRO A 372 4.04 -4.50 25.41
C PRO A 372 2.84 -3.70 25.90
N LEU A 373 1.64 -4.26 25.73
CA LEU A 373 0.41 -3.69 26.25
C LEU A 373 0.16 -4.08 27.71
N ALA A 374 -0.50 -3.18 28.44
CA ALA A 374 -0.97 -3.46 29.80
C ALA A 374 -2.24 -4.33 29.75
N VAL A 375 -2.19 -5.50 30.38
CA VAL A 375 -3.35 -6.39 30.47
C VAL A 375 -4.35 -5.84 31.48
N LYS A 376 -5.57 -5.54 31.03
CA LYS A 376 -6.67 -5.05 31.88
C LYS A 376 -7.21 -6.22 32.73
N SER A 377 -7.51 -5.97 34.00
CA SER A 377 -8.19 -6.93 34.87
C SER A 377 -9.70 -6.87 34.66
N ASP A 378 -10.32 -7.95 34.20
CA ASP A 378 -11.78 -8.06 34.16
C ASP A 378 -12.33 -8.11 35.59
N SER A 379 -13.01 -7.04 35.99
CA SER A 379 -13.72 -6.94 37.28
C SER A 379 -15.17 -7.43 37.14
N THR A 380 -15.36 -8.62 36.57
CA THR A 380 -16.67 -9.26 36.47
C THR A 380 -16.93 -10.15 37.68
N ALA A 381 -18.20 -10.21 38.11
CA ALA A 381 -18.68 -10.77 39.38
C ALA A 381 -18.47 -12.28 39.62
N ASP A 382 -17.75 -13.00 38.75
CA ASP A 382 -17.44 -14.45 38.87
C ASP A 382 -16.16 -14.74 39.70
N ALA A 383 -15.67 -13.72 40.40
CA ALA A 383 -14.31 -13.62 40.92
C ALA A 383 -13.97 -14.59 42.08
N ALA A 384 -14.96 -15.27 42.67
CA ALA A 384 -14.81 -16.19 43.80
C ALA A 384 -14.99 -17.68 43.44
N VAL A 385 -15.54 -17.99 42.26
CA VAL A 385 -15.98 -19.36 41.91
C VAL A 385 -14.81 -20.35 41.89
N GLY A 386 -13.63 -19.95 41.40
CA GLY A 386 -12.45 -20.82 41.37
C GLY A 386 -11.94 -21.23 42.76
N ALA A 387 -11.97 -20.29 43.71
CA ALA A 387 -11.58 -20.55 45.10
C ALA A 387 -12.64 -21.38 45.84
N GLU A 388 -13.92 -21.18 45.53
CA GLU A 388 -15.05 -21.97 46.05
C GLU A 388 -15.06 -23.42 45.55
N LEU A 389 -14.71 -23.65 44.29
CA LEU A 389 -14.63 -24.99 43.69
C LEU A 389 -13.38 -25.78 44.10
N THR A 390 -12.33 -25.09 44.57
CA THR A 390 -11.05 -25.72 44.94
C THR A 390 -10.59 -25.27 46.32
N ARG A 391 -9.41 -24.67 46.43
CA ARG A 391 -8.83 -24.11 47.66
C ARG A 391 -8.00 -22.88 47.30
N PRO A 392 -7.82 -21.93 48.23
CA PRO A 392 -7.01 -20.74 47.98
C PRO A 392 -5.59 -21.12 47.54
N LEU A 393 -5.08 -20.46 46.52
CA LEU A 393 -3.73 -20.70 46.01
C LEU A 393 -2.67 -20.21 47.00
N ASP A 394 -1.73 -21.09 47.37
CA ASP A 394 -0.52 -20.69 48.08
C ASP A 394 0.44 -19.97 47.13
N LYS A 395 0.61 -18.67 47.34
CA LYS A 395 1.48 -17.82 46.52
C LYS A 395 2.93 -18.29 46.50
N SER A 396 3.41 -18.93 47.57
CA SER A 396 4.79 -19.42 47.67
C SER A 396 5.03 -20.65 46.80
N GLU A 397 4.09 -21.60 46.78
CA GLU A 397 4.13 -22.77 45.91
C GLU A 397 3.89 -22.39 44.45
N LEU A 398 2.96 -21.47 44.19
CA LEU A 398 2.68 -20.95 42.86
C LEU A 398 3.92 -20.30 42.23
N LEU A 399 4.69 -19.52 43.00
CA LEU A 399 5.95 -18.94 42.53
C LEU A 399 6.98 -20.02 42.16
N LYS A 400 7.06 -21.12 42.92
CA LYS A 400 7.93 -22.26 42.59
C LYS A 400 7.49 -22.95 41.29
N VAL A 401 6.19 -23.12 41.08
CA VAL A 401 5.63 -23.66 39.83
C VAL A 401 5.97 -22.75 38.65
N LEU A 402 5.69 -21.45 38.73
CA LEU A 402 5.97 -20.49 37.64
C LEU A 402 7.47 -20.42 37.28
N ASN A 403 8.35 -20.46 38.29
CA ASN A 403 9.80 -20.50 38.04
C ASN A 403 10.27 -21.80 37.37
N ARG A 404 9.62 -22.93 37.66
CA ARG A 404 9.88 -24.20 36.96
C ARG A 404 9.38 -24.15 35.52
N PHE A 405 8.21 -23.57 35.27
CA PHE A 405 7.66 -23.35 33.93
C PHE A 405 8.62 -22.51 33.07
N TYR A 406 9.11 -21.38 33.59
CA TYR A 406 10.04 -20.49 32.87
C TYR A 406 11.35 -21.17 32.47
N LYS A 407 11.87 -22.10 33.29
CA LYS A 407 13.14 -22.79 33.07
C LYS A 407 13.04 -23.99 32.13
N ARG A 408 11.84 -24.50 31.82
CA ARG A 408 11.68 -25.65 30.92
C ARG A 408 12.03 -25.26 29.49
N LYS A 409 12.98 -25.98 28.89
CA LYS A 409 13.39 -25.78 27.50
C LYS A 409 12.26 -26.12 26.52
N GLU A 410 11.42 -27.09 26.85
CA GLU A 410 10.29 -27.48 26.02
C GLU A 410 9.28 -26.34 25.86
N MET A 411 9.00 -25.61 26.96
CA MET A 411 8.06 -24.47 26.94
C MET A 411 8.65 -23.26 26.20
N GLN A 412 9.95 -22.99 26.36
CA GLN A 412 10.63 -21.95 25.60
C GLN A 412 10.64 -22.25 24.09
N LYS A 413 10.87 -23.51 23.70
CA LYS A 413 10.81 -23.94 22.31
C LYS A 413 9.39 -23.83 21.75
N LEU A 414 8.39 -24.30 22.49
CA LEU A 414 6.99 -24.22 22.10
C LEU A 414 6.52 -22.76 21.96
N ALA A 415 7.02 -21.85 22.80
CA ALA A 415 6.78 -20.42 22.68
C ALA A 415 7.45 -19.83 21.41
N ALA A 416 8.69 -20.21 21.12
CA ALA A 416 9.40 -19.78 19.91
C ALA A 416 8.70 -20.27 18.63
N ASP A 417 8.19 -21.50 18.62
CA ASP A 417 7.39 -22.06 17.51
C ASP A 417 6.07 -21.28 17.29
N GLN A 418 5.62 -20.53 18.30
CA GLN A 418 4.44 -19.65 18.27
C GLN A 418 4.80 -18.16 18.10
N GLY A 419 6.07 -17.84 17.80
CA GLY A 419 6.52 -16.48 17.51
C GLY A 419 7.01 -15.66 18.72
N LEU A 420 7.10 -16.25 19.91
CA LEU A 420 7.72 -15.63 21.08
C LEU A 420 9.22 -15.96 21.12
N ASP A 421 10.05 -15.02 20.67
CA ASP A 421 11.48 -15.14 20.87
C ASP A 421 11.87 -15.02 22.37
N ALA A 422 13.16 -15.15 22.67
CA ALA A 422 13.63 -15.11 24.06
C ALA A 422 13.28 -13.80 24.80
N CYS A 423 13.23 -12.67 24.08
CA CYS A 423 12.91 -11.36 24.64
C CYS A 423 11.42 -11.27 24.96
N LEU A 424 10.55 -11.57 23.99
CA LEU A 424 9.11 -11.53 24.16
C LEU A 424 8.63 -12.56 25.19
N PHE A 425 9.20 -13.77 25.19
CA PHE A 425 8.91 -14.80 26.19
C PHE A 425 9.21 -14.29 27.61
N HIS A 426 10.35 -13.63 27.80
CA HIS A 426 10.74 -13.06 29.09
C HIS A 426 9.77 -11.96 29.55
N GLN A 427 9.45 -11.02 28.67
CA GLN A 427 8.53 -9.92 28.98
C GLN A 427 7.11 -10.42 29.28
N ALA A 428 6.59 -11.32 28.43
CA ALA A 428 5.30 -11.95 28.63
C ALA A 428 5.26 -12.74 29.95
N PHE A 429 6.34 -13.46 30.29
CA PHE A 429 6.41 -14.23 31.53
C PHE A 429 6.44 -13.34 32.76
N ILE A 430 7.20 -12.24 32.75
CA ILE A 430 7.22 -11.28 33.86
C ILE A 430 5.81 -10.73 34.10
N SER A 431 5.13 -10.33 33.02
CA SER A 431 3.75 -9.82 33.10
C SER A 431 2.77 -10.89 33.57
N PHE A 432 2.84 -12.12 33.06
CA PHE A 432 1.98 -13.22 33.47
C PHE A 432 2.20 -13.60 34.94
N ARG A 433 3.46 -13.67 35.39
CA ARG A 433 3.79 -13.91 36.80
C ARG A 433 3.21 -12.81 37.70
N LYS A 434 3.32 -11.55 37.27
CA LYS A 434 2.75 -10.41 37.99
C LYS A 434 1.22 -10.52 38.07
N TYR A 435 0.57 -10.80 36.93
CA TYR A 435 -0.87 -11.00 36.81
C TYR A 435 -1.37 -12.09 37.76
N VAL A 436 -0.71 -13.25 37.78
CA VAL A 436 -1.11 -14.40 38.61
C VAL A 436 -0.88 -14.18 40.12
N LEU A 437 0.16 -13.44 40.52
CA LEU A 437 0.51 -13.26 41.95
C LEU A 437 -0.13 -12.04 42.61
N GLU A 438 -0.35 -10.97 41.85
CA GLU A 438 -0.78 -9.66 42.38
C GLU A 438 -2.28 -9.42 42.24
N ILE A 439 -2.97 -10.06 41.28
CA ILE A 439 -4.41 -9.89 41.12
C ILE A 439 -5.17 -10.67 42.19
N ASN A 440 -6.20 -10.03 42.77
CA ASN A 440 -6.98 -10.60 43.87
C ASN A 440 -7.87 -11.77 43.44
N THR A 441 -8.21 -11.86 42.15
CA THR A 441 -9.21 -12.80 41.60
C THR A 441 -8.82 -13.22 40.19
N LEU A 442 -8.57 -14.52 40.00
CA LEU A 442 -8.25 -15.12 38.71
C LEU A 442 -9.51 -15.71 38.08
N SER A 443 -9.51 -15.93 36.77
CA SER A 443 -10.58 -16.70 36.12
C SER A 443 -10.65 -18.11 36.72
N ALA A 444 -11.87 -18.66 36.84
CA ALA A 444 -12.09 -19.92 37.54
C ALA A 444 -11.29 -21.09 36.93
N ASP A 445 -11.19 -21.14 35.60
CA ASP A 445 -10.42 -22.13 34.85
C ASP A 445 -8.91 -22.05 35.14
N LEU A 446 -8.33 -20.85 35.11
CA LEU A 446 -6.92 -20.63 35.44
C LEU A 446 -6.64 -20.96 36.91
N HIS A 447 -7.55 -20.59 37.81
CA HIS A 447 -7.41 -20.88 39.24
C HIS A 447 -7.41 -22.39 39.52
N ILE A 448 -8.31 -23.15 38.88
CA ILE A 448 -8.39 -24.62 39.01
C ILE A 448 -7.08 -25.26 38.52
N VAL A 449 -6.60 -24.90 37.32
CA VAL A 449 -5.37 -25.47 36.74
C VAL A 449 -4.15 -25.19 37.63
N LEU A 450 -4.01 -23.96 38.14
CA LEU A 450 -2.92 -23.62 39.06
C LEU A 450 -3.01 -24.39 40.38
N SER A 451 -4.22 -24.63 40.89
CA SER A 451 -4.44 -25.42 42.09
C SER A 451 -4.03 -26.88 41.86
N ASP A 452 -4.51 -27.49 40.79
CA ASP A 452 -4.19 -28.88 40.46
C ASP A 452 -2.68 -29.10 40.31
N ILE A 453 -1.95 -28.17 39.70
CA ILE A 453 -0.49 -28.26 39.56
C ILE A 453 0.23 -28.07 40.91
N CYS A 454 -0.20 -27.11 41.73
CA CYS A 454 0.40 -26.89 43.06
C CYS A 454 0.26 -28.11 43.97
N TYR A 455 -0.78 -28.93 43.76
CA TYR A 455 -1.07 -30.08 44.60
C TYR A 455 -0.93 -31.44 43.91
N GLY A 456 -0.31 -31.48 42.73
CA GLY A 456 0.09 -32.71 42.05
C GLY A 456 -1.01 -33.46 41.28
N ALA A 457 -2.18 -32.82 41.07
CA ALA A 457 -3.26 -33.33 40.25
C ALA A 457 -3.17 -32.90 38.76
N GLY A 458 -2.30 -31.94 38.42
CA GLY A 458 -2.08 -31.43 37.07
C GLY A 458 -0.61 -31.35 36.66
N HIS A 459 -0.32 -31.23 35.36
CA HIS A 459 1.03 -31.13 34.84
C HIS A 459 1.43 -29.67 34.58
N ILE A 460 2.71 -29.33 34.76
CA ILE A 460 3.18 -27.94 34.67
C ILE A 460 2.98 -27.31 33.29
N ASP A 461 2.91 -28.13 32.24
CA ASP A 461 2.72 -27.67 30.86
C ASP A 461 1.29 -27.19 30.61
N ASP A 462 0.33 -27.53 31.47
CA ASP A 462 -1.06 -27.11 31.37
C ASP A 462 -1.22 -25.59 31.60
N ILE A 463 -0.16 -24.91 32.09
CA ILE A 463 -0.07 -23.45 32.17
C ILE A 463 0.09 -22.80 30.79
N PHE A 464 0.69 -23.51 29.83
CA PHE A 464 1.11 -22.93 28.55
C PHE A 464 -0.02 -22.27 27.75
N PRO A 465 -1.23 -22.85 27.60
CA PRO A 465 -2.34 -22.19 26.89
C PRO A 465 -2.75 -20.86 27.52
N TYR A 466 -2.74 -20.76 28.85
CA TYR A 466 -3.06 -19.55 29.59
C TYR A 466 -1.94 -18.51 29.49
N PHE A 467 -0.69 -18.94 29.60
CA PHE A 467 0.47 -18.10 29.35
C PHE A 467 0.44 -17.52 27.93
N MET A 468 0.13 -18.35 26.92
CA MET A 468 0.04 -17.91 25.53
C MET A 468 -1.11 -16.93 25.30
N ARG A 469 -2.28 -17.17 25.92
CA ARG A 469 -3.39 -16.21 25.89
C ARG A 469 -3.00 -14.87 26.50
N HIS A 470 -2.28 -14.87 27.62
CA HIS A 470 -1.73 -13.66 28.25
C HIS A 470 -0.69 -12.97 27.36
N ALA A 471 0.22 -13.74 26.75
CA ALA A 471 1.24 -13.22 25.84
C ALA A 471 0.63 -12.53 24.61
N LYS A 472 -0.46 -13.09 24.06
CA LYS A 472 -1.21 -12.49 22.95
C LYS A 472 -1.95 -11.21 23.33
N GLN A 473 -2.38 -11.05 24.57
CA GLN A 473 -2.93 -9.79 25.06
C GLN A 473 -1.86 -8.69 25.20
N ILE A 474 -0.62 -9.07 25.56
CA ILE A 474 0.51 -8.13 25.64
C ILE A 474 1.02 -7.77 24.25
N PHE A 475 1.07 -8.76 23.35
CA PHE A 475 1.58 -8.64 21.99
C PHE A 475 0.52 -9.12 20.98
N PRO A 476 -0.49 -8.29 20.65
CA PRO A 476 -1.57 -8.66 19.73
C PRO A 476 -1.07 -9.06 18.33
N MET A 477 0.10 -8.57 17.92
CA MET A 477 0.77 -8.93 16.65
C MET A 477 0.96 -10.44 16.49
N LEU A 478 1.07 -11.20 17.59
CA LEU A 478 1.21 -12.66 17.54
C LEU A 478 -0.05 -13.37 17.03
N GLU A 479 -1.23 -12.74 17.10
CA GLU A 479 -2.47 -13.32 16.60
C GLU A 479 -2.69 -13.04 15.11
N CYS A 480 -2.23 -11.90 14.61
CA CYS A 480 -2.53 -11.41 13.27
C CYS A 480 -1.31 -11.33 12.33
N MET A 481 -0.18 -11.96 12.69
CA MET A 481 1.08 -11.85 11.93
C MET A 481 0.93 -12.21 10.44
N ASP A 482 0.15 -13.24 10.12
CA ASP A 482 -0.09 -13.65 8.74
C ASP A 482 -0.97 -12.66 7.97
N ASP A 483 -1.86 -11.94 8.67
CA ASP A 483 -2.69 -10.91 8.06
C ASP A 483 -1.88 -9.64 7.86
N LEU A 484 -1.08 -9.21 8.84
CA LEU A 484 -0.12 -8.10 8.67
C LEU A 484 0.82 -8.34 7.48
N ARG A 485 1.31 -9.58 7.29
CA ARG A 485 2.09 -9.99 6.10
C ARG A 485 1.33 -9.84 4.79
N LYS A 486 0.06 -10.23 4.72
CA LYS A 486 -0.76 -10.06 3.50
C LYS A 486 -1.01 -8.59 3.20
N ILE A 487 -1.26 -7.79 4.23
CA ILE A 487 -1.56 -6.35 4.08
C ILE A 487 -0.33 -5.59 3.57
N SER A 488 0.85 -5.95 4.09
CA SER A 488 2.14 -5.37 3.72
C SER A 488 2.80 -6.07 2.52
N ASP A 489 2.09 -6.95 1.81
CA ASP A 489 2.62 -7.60 0.62
C ASP A 489 2.60 -6.63 -0.57
N LEU A 490 3.77 -6.09 -0.91
CA LEU A 490 3.93 -5.13 -2.01
C LEU A 490 4.54 -5.76 -3.28
N ARG A 491 4.50 -7.08 -3.43
CA ARG A 491 5.29 -7.82 -4.45
C ARG A 491 4.88 -7.63 -5.91
N VAL A 492 3.76 -6.97 -6.22
CA VAL A 492 3.34 -6.71 -7.62
C VAL A 492 2.67 -5.33 -7.72
N PRO A 493 3.44 -4.23 -7.67
CA PRO A 493 2.87 -2.88 -7.61
C PRO A 493 2.12 -2.47 -8.88
N ALA A 494 2.42 -3.07 -10.04
CA ALA A 494 1.70 -2.81 -11.28
C ALA A 494 0.19 -3.15 -11.20
N ASN A 495 -0.19 -4.12 -10.36
CA ASN A 495 -1.58 -4.55 -10.17
C ASN A 495 -2.42 -3.57 -9.37
N TRP A 496 -1.78 -2.59 -8.71
CA TRP A 496 -2.50 -1.56 -7.95
C TRP A 496 -3.20 -0.55 -8.87
N TYR A 497 -2.88 -0.57 -10.17
CA TYR A 497 -3.37 0.38 -11.16
C TYR A 497 -4.09 -0.32 -12.32
N PRO A 498 -5.29 -0.90 -12.08
CA PRO A 498 -6.02 -1.65 -13.09
C PRO A 498 -6.42 -0.80 -14.30
N ASP A 499 -6.77 0.47 -14.10
CA ASP A 499 -7.16 1.39 -15.18
C ASP A 499 -6.00 1.61 -16.18
N ALA A 500 -4.77 1.76 -15.68
CA ALA A 500 -3.58 1.89 -16.50
C ALA A 500 -3.21 0.57 -17.22
N ARG A 501 -3.55 -0.60 -16.63
CA ARG A 501 -3.37 -1.91 -17.27
C ARG A 501 -4.44 -2.21 -18.32
N ALA A 502 -5.58 -1.53 -18.28
CA ALA A 502 -6.68 -1.72 -19.21
C ALA A 502 -6.49 -1.01 -20.56
N ILE A 503 -5.46 -0.16 -20.68
CA ILE A 503 -5.15 0.59 -21.91
C ILE A 503 -3.74 0.26 -22.40
N PRO A 504 -3.49 0.30 -23.72
CA PRO A 504 -2.13 0.25 -24.25
C PRO A 504 -1.40 1.55 -23.89
N ARG A 505 -0.22 1.44 -23.27
CA ARG A 505 0.64 2.58 -22.94
C ARG A 505 2.00 2.40 -23.58
N LYS A 506 2.53 3.47 -24.17
CA LYS A 506 3.89 3.52 -24.72
C LYS A 506 4.77 4.44 -23.88
N ILE A 507 5.96 3.96 -23.52
CA ILE A 507 6.93 4.74 -22.76
C ILE A 507 7.97 5.33 -23.71
N ILE A 508 8.18 6.65 -23.63
CA ILE A 508 9.21 7.35 -24.38
C ILE A 508 10.23 7.90 -23.39
N PHE A 509 11.40 7.28 -23.32
CA PHE A 509 12.47 7.68 -22.43
C PHE A 509 13.36 8.72 -23.11
N HIS A 510 13.32 9.96 -22.62
CA HIS A 510 14.23 11.04 -23.00
C HIS A 510 15.47 11.04 -22.09
N ALA A 511 16.52 10.33 -22.54
CA ALA A 511 17.74 10.11 -21.79
C ALA A 511 18.80 11.16 -22.13
N GLY A 512 19.32 11.85 -21.13
CA GLY A 512 20.45 12.76 -21.34
C GLY A 512 20.86 13.54 -20.09
N PRO A 513 22.04 14.18 -20.11
CA PRO A 513 22.50 15.01 -19.00
C PRO A 513 21.58 16.23 -18.79
N THR A 514 21.82 17.00 -17.74
CA THR A 514 21.18 18.32 -17.59
C THR A 514 21.60 19.23 -18.77
N ASN A 515 20.70 20.14 -19.17
CA ASN A 515 20.94 21.05 -20.31
C ASN A 515 21.13 20.35 -21.68
N SER A 516 20.38 19.26 -21.93
CA SER A 516 20.41 18.50 -23.19
C SER A 516 19.19 18.72 -24.09
N GLY A 517 18.20 19.51 -23.64
CA GLY A 517 16.94 19.68 -24.36
C GLY A 517 15.94 18.53 -24.19
N LYS A 518 16.27 17.47 -23.43
CA LYS A 518 15.39 16.31 -23.20
C LYS A 518 13.96 16.69 -22.79
N THR A 519 13.83 17.56 -21.79
CA THR A 519 12.53 18.01 -21.27
C THR A 519 11.79 18.89 -22.27
N TYR A 520 12.51 19.66 -23.10
CA TYR A 520 11.87 20.54 -24.09
C TYR A 520 11.04 19.74 -25.10
N HIS A 521 11.59 18.63 -25.62
CA HIS A 521 10.85 17.78 -26.56
C HIS A 521 9.62 17.12 -25.95
N ALA A 522 9.72 16.64 -24.70
CA ALA A 522 8.56 16.08 -23.99
C ALA A 522 7.48 17.14 -23.76
N ILE A 523 7.86 18.37 -23.39
CA ILE A 523 6.92 19.47 -23.18
C ILE A 523 6.28 19.94 -24.48
N GLN A 524 6.99 19.98 -25.61
CA GLN A 524 6.37 20.29 -26.92
C GLN A 524 5.27 19.28 -27.25
N ARG A 525 5.54 17.97 -27.09
CA ARG A 525 4.55 16.93 -27.33
C ARG A 525 3.34 17.03 -26.39
N TYR A 526 3.57 17.40 -25.13
CA TYR A 526 2.51 17.69 -24.15
C TYR A 526 1.63 18.88 -24.58
N LEU A 527 2.21 19.97 -25.09
CA LEU A 527 1.45 21.14 -25.55
C LEU A 527 0.63 20.86 -26.81
N GLU A 528 1.10 19.97 -27.68
CA GLU A 528 0.41 19.58 -28.91
C GLU A 528 -0.73 18.57 -28.67
N ALA A 529 -0.72 17.84 -27.56
CA ALA A 529 -1.71 16.83 -27.20
C ALA A 529 -3.09 17.43 -26.92
N LYS A 530 -4.17 16.65 -27.07
CA LYS A 530 -5.53 17.10 -26.71
C LYS A 530 -5.75 17.21 -25.21
N SER A 531 -5.09 16.34 -24.46
CA SER A 531 -5.06 16.33 -23.01
C SER A 531 -3.70 15.85 -22.53
N GLY A 532 -3.24 16.39 -21.41
CA GLY A 532 -1.97 15.94 -20.87
C GLY A 532 -1.71 16.30 -19.42
N ILE A 533 -0.77 15.59 -18.83
CA ILE A 533 -0.33 15.81 -17.45
C ILE A 533 1.18 15.96 -17.39
N TYR A 534 1.65 17.01 -16.73
CA TYR A 534 3.05 17.20 -16.38
C TYR A 534 3.26 16.91 -14.89
N CYS A 535 4.18 15.99 -14.58
CA CYS A 535 4.54 15.57 -13.23
C CYS A 535 5.96 16.04 -12.90
N GLY A 536 6.07 17.12 -12.11
CA GLY A 536 7.36 17.69 -11.70
C GLY A 536 7.82 17.24 -10.29
N PRO A 537 9.14 17.16 -10.03
CA PRO A 537 9.70 16.89 -8.69
C PRO A 537 9.47 18.03 -7.70
N LEU A 538 9.23 19.24 -8.19
CA LEU A 538 9.24 20.47 -7.42
C LEU A 538 8.04 21.35 -7.77
N LYS A 539 7.50 22.04 -6.76
CA LYS A 539 6.47 23.07 -6.92
C LYS A 539 6.87 24.11 -7.97
N LEU A 540 8.11 24.59 -7.94
CA LEU A 540 8.63 25.57 -8.90
C LEU A 540 8.50 25.11 -10.36
N LEU A 541 8.74 23.82 -10.64
CA LEU A 541 8.61 23.30 -12.01
C LEU A 541 7.16 23.14 -12.43
N ALA A 542 6.27 22.73 -11.52
CA ALA A 542 4.84 22.68 -11.81
C ALA A 542 4.31 24.07 -12.17
N HIS A 543 4.70 25.12 -11.43
CA HIS A 543 4.39 26.51 -11.77
C HIS A 543 5.01 26.94 -13.11
N GLU A 544 6.27 26.60 -13.38
CA GLU A 544 6.93 26.95 -14.64
C GLU A 544 6.18 26.38 -15.86
N ILE A 545 5.77 25.11 -15.80
CA ILE A 545 5.03 24.47 -16.91
C ILE A 545 3.59 25.01 -16.99
N PHE A 546 2.94 25.26 -15.86
CA PHE A 546 1.64 25.92 -15.81
C PHE A 546 1.67 27.29 -16.51
N GLU A 547 2.63 28.15 -16.16
CA GLU A 547 2.78 29.48 -16.78
C GLU A 547 3.12 29.37 -18.27
N LYS A 548 4.05 28.49 -18.65
CA LYS A 548 4.43 28.27 -20.05
C LYS A 548 3.28 27.77 -20.91
N SER A 549 2.51 26.81 -20.41
CA SER A 549 1.36 26.24 -21.14
C SER A 549 0.29 27.30 -21.40
N ASN A 550 -0.10 28.03 -20.34
CA ASN A 550 -1.11 29.08 -20.47
C ASN A 550 -0.63 30.24 -21.35
N THR A 551 0.66 30.62 -21.27
CA THR A 551 1.26 31.62 -22.16
C THR A 551 1.29 31.16 -23.62
N ALA A 552 1.46 29.86 -23.86
CA ALA A 552 1.40 29.26 -25.19
C ALA A 552 -0.04 29.09 -25.73
N GLY A 553 -1.07 29.52 -24.97
CA GLY A 553 -2.47 29.41 -25.37
C GLY A 553 -3.09 28.04 -25.15
N VAL A 554 -2.45 27.15 -24.38
CA VAL A 554 -2.97 25.83 -24.00
C VAL A 554 -3.45 25.91 -22.55
N PRO A 555 -4.78 25.98 -22.30
CA PRO A 555 -5.33 26.10 -20.95
C PRO A 555 -4.85 24.96 -20.06
N CYS A 556 -4.23 25.27 -18.93
CA CYS A 556 -3.59 24.27 -18.09
C CYS A 556 -3.85 24.59 -16.61
N ASP A 557 -4.37 23.64 -15.86
CA ASP A 557 -4.58 23.78 -14.42
C ASP A 557 -3.28 23.52 -13.63
N LEU A 558 -3.18 24.08 -12.43
CA LEU A 558 -2.08 23.82 -11.50
C LEU A 558 -2.57 22.99 -10.32
N VAL A 559 -1.88 21.88 -10.02
CA VAL A 559 -2.20 21.05 -8.85
C VAL A 559 -0.94 20.70 -8.06
N THR A 560 -0.82 21.22 -6.85
CA THR A 560 0.29 20.93 -5.93
C THR A 560 -0.26 20.54 -4.56
N GLY A 561 0.63 20.22 -3.60
CA GLY A 561 0.22 19.88 -2.24
C GLY A 561 -0.52 21.02 -1.54
N GLU A 562 -0.12 22.26 -1.79
CA GLU A 562 -0.56 23.47 -1.08
C GLU A 562 -1.33 24.45 -1.97
N GLU A 563 -1.48 24.19 -3.26
CA GLU A 563 -2.13 25.09 -4.22
C GLU A 563 -2.84 24.34 -5.35
N ARG A 564 -4.08 24.76 -5.63
CA ARG A 564 -4.86 24.33 -6.79
C ARG A 564 -5.42 25.56 -7.51
N THR A 565 -5.12 25.68 -8.79
CA THR A 565 -5.58 26.80 -9.62
C THR A 565 -6.23 26.24 -10.87
N PHE A 566 -7.52 26.56 -11.05
CA PHE A 566 -8.28 26.22 -12.25
C PHE A 566 -8.34 27.44 -13.17
N VAL A 567 -8.06 27.23 -14.46
CA VAL A 567 -8.07 28.33 -15.44
C VAL A 567 -9.49 28.72 -15.85
N ASP A 568 -10.41 27.75 -15.82
CA ASP A 568 -11.82 28.00 -16.11
C ASP A 568 -12.51 28.72 -14.93
N PRO A 569 -13.13 29.90 -15.13
CA PRO A 569 -13.82 30.63 -14.07
C PRO A 569 -15.01 29.88 -13.44
N ALA A 570 -15.60 28.92 -14.14
CA ALA A 570 -16.67 28.05 -13.64
C ALA A 570 -16.14 26.84 -12.85
N GLY A 571 -14.82 26.70 -12.70
CA GLY A 571 -14.18 25.62 -11.95
C GLY A 571 -14.14 24.27 -12.68
N LYS A 572 -14.36 24.27 -14.00
CA LYS A 572 -14.22 23.07 -14.83
C LYS A 572 -12.75 22.73 -15.01
N GLN A 573 -12.40 21.46 -14.86
CA GLN A 573 -11.04 20.99 -15.11
C GLN A 573 -10.64 21.19 -16.56
N SER A 574 -9.43 21.72 -16.77
CA SER A 574 -8.81 21.76 -18.08
C SER A 574 -8.36 20.36 -18.52
N ASN A 575 -8.19 20.20 -19.83
CA ASN A 575 -7.64 18.97 -20.41
C ASN A 575 -6.13 18.82 -20.11
N HIS A 576 -5.45 19.92 -19.79
CA HIS A 576 -4.04 19.92 -19.40
C HIS A 576 -3.88 20.29 -17.94
N VAL A 577 -2.94 19.61 -17.27
CA VAL A 577 -2.63 19.87 -15.87
C VAL A 577 -1.13 19.78 -15.62
N ALA A 578 -0.58 20.77 -14.92
CA ALA A 578 0.77 20.74 -14.38
C ALA A 578 0.70 20.49 -12.87
N CYS A 579 1.36 19.43 -12.41
CA CYS A 579 1.31 19.04 -11.02
C CYS A 579 2.68 18.66 -10.44
N THR A 580 2.77 18.69 -9.11
CA THR A 580 3.81 17.92 -8.43
C THR A 580 3.49 16.43 -8.56
N ILE A 581 4.51 15.59 -8.69
CA ILE A 581 4.32 14.18 -9.02
C ILE A 581 3.44 13.42 -8.02
N GLU A 582 3.48 13.78 -6.73
CA GLU A 582 2.64 13.20 -5.68
C GLU A 582 1.13 13.42 -5.90
N MET A 583 0.78 14.48 -6.64
CA MET A 583 -0.61 14.93 -6.82
C MET A 583 -1.22 14.45 -8.13
N CYS A 584 -0.49 13.69 -8.95
CA CYS A 584 -1.01 13.23 -10.22
C CYS A 584 -2.21 12.28 -10.06
N SER A 585 -3.20 12.40 -10.94
CA SER A 585 -4.32 11.48 -11.00
C SER A 585 -3.95 10.24 -11.81
N VAL A 586 -4.14 9.06 -11.23
CA VAL A 586 -3.88 7.76 -11.88
C VAL A 586 -5.16 7.14 -12.49
N THR A 587 -6.28 7.85 -12.43
CA THR A 587 -7.59 7.39 -12.94
C THR A 587 -8.15 8.31 -14.02
N THR A 588 -7.51 9.46 -14.27
CA THR A 588 -7.90 10.38 -15.34
C THR A 588 -7.20 9.99 -16.64
N PRO A 589 -7.93 9.84 -17.76
CA PRO A 589 -7.33 9.52 -19.05
C PRO A 589 -6.64 10.75 -19.67
N TYR A 590 -5.42 10.56 -20.17
CA TYR A 590 -4.63 11.57 -20.87
C TYR A 590 -4.13 11.03 -22.20
N GLU A 591 -3.92 11.91 -23.18
CA GLU A 591 -3.19 11.54 -24.39
C GLU A 591 -1.69 11.45 -24.09
N VAL A 592 -1.14 12.46 -23.38
CA VAL A 592 0.29 12.53 -23.05
C VAL A 592 0.52 12.77 -21.57
N ALA A 593 1.41 11.99 -20.97
CA ALA A 593 1.96 12.26 -19.65
C ALA A 593 3.47 12.56 -19.75
N VAL A 594 3.96 13.51 -18.96
CA VAL A 594 5.38 13.82 -18.82
C VAL A 594 5.79 13.62 -17.37
N ILE A 595 6.71 12.70 -17.12
CA ILE A 595 7.34 12.49 -15.80
C ILE A 595 8.76 13.03 -15.85
N ASP A 596 9.02 14.11 -15.12
CA ASP A 596 10.35 14.73 -15.07
C ASP A 596 11.23 14.13 -13.97
N GLU A 597 12.55 14.18 -14.19
CA GLU A 597 13.60 13.65 -13.30
C GLU A 597 13.33 12.20 -12.82
N ILE A 598 13.06 11.28 -13.76
CA ILE A 598 12.63 9.88 -13.46
C ILE A 598 13.59 9.10 -12.55
N GLN A 599 14.89 9.45 -12.53
CA GLN A 599 15.85 8.82 -11.61
C GLN A 599 15.51 9.03 -10.13
N MET A 600 14.67 10.02 -9.79
CA MET A 600 14.14 10.20 -8.44
C MET A 600 13.27 9.03 -7.96
N ILE A 601 12.94 8.07 -8.84
CA ILE A 601 12.29 6.81 -8.47
C ILE A 601 13.07 6.00 -7.41
N ARG A 602 14.40 6.17 -7.33
CA ARG A 602 15.25 5.55 -6.29
C ARG A 602 15.34 6.34 -4.99
N ASP A 603 14.72 7.52 -4.91
CA ASP A 603 14.80 8.36 -3.71
C ASP A 603 14.21 7.62 -2.49
N PRO A 604 14.95 7.51 -1.37
CA PRO A 604 14.50 6.73 -0.22
C PRO A 604 13.19 7.21 0.43
N ALA A 605 12.84 8.49 0.27
CA ALA A 605 11.67 9.08 0.93
C ALA A 605 10.52 9.36 -0.04
N ARG A 606 10.83 9.81 -1.26
CA ARG A 606 9.86 10.27 -2.26
C ARG A 606 9.73 9.37 -3.49
N GLY A 607 10.61 8.37 -3.66
CA GLY A 607 10.65 7.53 -4.87
C GLY A 607 9.33 6.84 -5.19
N TRP A 608 8.51 6.54 -4.18
CA TRP A 608 7.16 5.98 -4.34
C TRP A 608 6.25 6.78 -5.26
N ALA A 609 6.40 8.11 -5.32
CA ALA A 609 5.56 8.96 -6.15
C ALA A 609 5.86 8.77 -7.65
N TRP A 610 7.15 8.60 -8.01
CA TRP A 610 7.57 8.27 -9.37
C TRP A 610 7.11 6.87 -9.77
N THR A 611 7.25 5.90 -8.87
CA THR A 611 6.75 4.53 -9.09
C THR A 611 5.25 4.52 -9.35
N ARG A 612 4.48 5.26 -8.54
CA ARG A 612 3.03 5.43 -8.71
C ARG A 612 2.68 6.10 -10.03
N ALA A 613 3.36 7.17 -10.42
CA ALA A 613 3.09 7.87 -11.67
C ALA A 613 3.41 6.98 -12.89
N LEU A 614 4.58 6.34 -12.90
CA LEU A 614 5.02 5.48 -13.99
C LEU A 614 4.10 4.28 -14.20
N LEU A 615 3.75 3.58 -13.11
CA LEU A 615 2.88 2.39 -13.19
C LEU A 615 1.40 2.75 -13.35
N GLY A 616 0.97 3.92 -12.86
CA GLY A 616 -0.45 4.24 -12.69
C GLY A 616 -1.04 5.30 -13.61
N LEU A 617 -0.25 6.14 -14.28
CA LEU A 617 -0.84 7.16 -15.17
C LEU A 617 -1.57 6.50 -16.35
N CYS A 618 -2.84 6.87 -16.54
CA CYS A 618 -3.67 6.43 -17.65
C CYS A 618 -3.41 7.32 -18.88
N ALA A 619 -2.22 7.19 -19.48
CA ALA A 619 -1.84 7.94 -20.67
C ALA A 619 -1.42 7.04 -21.83
N GLU A 620 -1.79 7.42 -23.06
CA GLU A 620 -1.40 6.69 -24.28
C GLU A 620 0.13 6.75 -24.48
N GLU A 621 0.72 7.93 -24.34
CA GLU A 621 2.18 8.14 -24.35
C GLU A 621 2.68 8.69 -23.01
N ILE A 622 3.64 8.00 -22.39
CA ILE A 622 4.31 8.44 -21.16
C ILE A 622 5.75 8.80 -21.46
N HIS A 623 6.01 10.10 -21.49
CA HIS A 623 7.34 10.67 -21.69
C HIS A 623 8.07 10.76 -20.35
N VAL A 624 9.13 9.98 -20.17
CA VAL A 624 9.98 10.05 -18.98
C VAL A 624 11.26 10.79 -19.31
N CYS A 625 11.62 11.80 -18.51
CA CYS A 625 12.83 12.59 -18.71
C CYS A 625 13.81 12.33 -17.56
N GLY A 626 15.06 11.99 -17.86
CA GLY A 626 16.06 11.77 -16.80
C GLY A 626 17.45 11.38 -17.29
N GLU A 627 18.27 10.94 -16.33
CA GLU A 627 19.63 10.46 -16.61
C GLU A 627 19.63 9.04 -17.21
N PRO A 628 20.64 8.69 -18.03
CA PRO A 628 20.76 7.36 -18.64
C PRO A 628 20.83 6.19 -17.64
N ALA A 629 21.21 6.44 -16.39
CA ALA A 629 21.31 5.42 -15.35
C ALA A 629 19.96 4.75 -15.00
N ALA A 630 18.82 5.39 -15.33
CA ALA A 630 17.48 4.85 -15.07
C ALA A 630 16.93 3.94 -16.20
N ILE A 631 17.30 4.17 -17.46
CA ILE A 631 17.78 3.10 -18.37
C ILE A 631 17.19 1.70 -18.20
N SER A 632 18.12 0.81 -17.80
CA SER A 632 17.91 -0.63 -17.60
C SER A 632 16.73 -0.89 -16.70
N PHE A 633 16.69 -0.22 -15.54
CA PHE A 633 15.66 -0.46 -14.53
C PHE A 633 14.25 -0.13 -15.02
N ILE A 634 14.08 1.01 -15.70
CA ILE A 634 12.76 1.37 -16.26
C ILE A 634 12.36 0.38 -17.35
N THR A 635 13.31 -0.05 -18.19
CA THR A 635 13.03 -1.05 -19.23
C THR A 635 12.61 -2.39 -18.62
N GLU A 636 13.29 -2.85 -17.58
CA GLU A 636 12.95 -4.07 -16.83
C GLU A 636 11.59 -3.95 -16.12
N LEU A 637 11.30 -2.79 -15.53
CA LEU A 637 10.01 -2.55 -14.89
C LEU A 637 8.86 -2.57 -15.91
N MET A 638 9.03 -1.97 -17.08
CA MET A 638 8.03 -1.97 -18.16
C MET A 638 7.88 -3.34 -18.84
N PHE A 639 8.92 -4.18 -18.81
CA PHE A 639 8.80 -5.57 -19.21
C PHE A 639 7.78 -6.33 -18.33
N THR A 640 7.68 -6.01 -17.04
CA THR A 640 6.67 -6.63 -16.16
C THR A 640 5.23 -6.21 -16.46
N THR A 641 5.04 -5.05 -17.11
CA THR A 641 3.73 -4.52 -17.52
C THR A 641 3.39 -4.85 -18.98
N GLY A 642 4.36 -5.32 -19.77
CA GLY A 642 4.19 -5.59 -21.21
C GLY A 642 4.15 -4.32 -22.06
N GLU A 643 4.74 -3.22 -21.59
CA GLU A 643 4.70 -1.90 -22.24
C GLU A 643 5.96 -1.64 -23.08
N GLU A 644 5.79 -1.04 -24.25
CA GLU A 644 6.91 -0.70 -25.16
C GLU A 644 7.71 0.48 -24.59
N VAL A 645 9.05 0.38 -24.63
CA VAL A 645 9.97 1.45 -24.24
C VAL A 645 10.80 1.91 -25.44
N GLU A 646 10.58 3.16 -25.88
CA GLU A 646 11.39 3.84 -26.89
C GLU A 646 12.40 4.77 -26.20
N VAL A 647 13.69 4.55 -26.42
CA VAL A 647 14.75 5.40 -25.83
C VAL A 647 15.24 6.43 -26.85
N ARG A 648 15.14 7.71 -26.48
CA ARG A 648 15.68 8.87 -27.21
C ARG A 648 16.85 9.46 -26.44
N ASN A 649 18.04 9.41 -27.03
CA ASN A 649 19.27 9.92 -26.42
C ASN A 649 19.50 11.39 -26.80
N TYR A 650 19.88 12.19 -25.81
CA TYR A 650 20.15 13.61 -25.94
C TYR A 650 21.54 13.91 -25.40
N GLU A 651 22.33 14.64 -26.18
CA GLU A 651 23.62 15.18 -25.76
C GLU A 651 23.47 16.59 -25.18
N ARG A 652 24.47 17.03 -24.43
CA ARG A 652 24.45 18.37 -23.83
C ARG A 652 24.51 19.45 -24.92
N LEU A 653 23.65 20.46 -24.85
CA LEU A 653 23.54 21.51 -25.88
C LEU A 653 24.78 22.42 -25.94
N THR A 654 25.46 22.57 -24.82
CA THR A 654 26.71 23.33 -24.67
C THR A 654 27.68 22.48 -23.86
N PRO A 655 29.00 22.55 -24.11
CA PRO A 655 29.97 21.85 -23.27
C PRO A 655 30.24 22.62 -21.96
N PHE A 656 30.80 21.91 -20.97
CA PHE A 656 31.47 22.56 -19.84
C PHE A 656 32.84 21.90 -19.62
N SER A 657 33.79 22.67 -19.11
CA SER A 657 35.13 22.18 -18.77
C SER A 657 35.37 22.24 -17.26
N ILE A 658 36.17 21.30 -16.76
CA ILE A 658 36.65 21.35 -15.38
C ILE A 658 37.94 22.17 -15.40
N SER A 659 38.01 23.20 -14.56
CA SER A 659 39.19 24.07 -14.45
C SER A 659 40.40 23.29 -13.93
N ASP A 660 41.60 23.73 -14.32
CA ASP A 660 42.86 23.20 -13.79
C ASP A 660 43.30 23.89 -12.49
N HIS A 661 42.63 24.99 -12.12
CA HIS A 661 42.91 25.78 -10.94
C HIS A 661 41.66 25.92 -10.07
N ALA A 662 41.84 25.77 -8.75
CA ALA A 662 40.84 26.15 -7.78
C ALA A 662 40.71 27.68 -7.71
N VAL A 663 39.61 28.18 -7.14
CA VAL A 663 39.42 29.62 -6.93
C VAL A 663 40.37 30.16 -5.87
N GLU A 664 40.65 29.36 -4.84
CA GLU A 664 41.55 29.59 -3.69
C GLU A 664 41.13 30.76 -2.78
N ASN A 665 40.83 31.92 -3.35
CA ASN A 665 40.43 33.14 -2.65
C ASN A 665 39.24 33.80 -3.36
N LEU A 666 38.29 34.33 -2.59
CA LEU A 666 37.13 35.08 -3.05
C LEU A 666 37.49 36.33 -3.88
N ASP A 667 38.72 36.87 -3.75
CA ASP A 667 39.21 37.95 -4.62
C ASP A 667 39.22 37.55 -6.12
N ASN A 668 39.25 36.24 -6.42
CA ASN A 668 39.22 35.70 -7.78
C ASN A 668 37.81 35.47 -8.33
N LEU A 669 36.77 35.94 -7.62
CA LEU A 669 35.39 35.87 -8.08
C LEU A 669 35.13 36.74 -9.31
N LYS A 670 34.29 36.23 -10.20
CA LYS A 670 33.96 36.84 -11.48
C LYS A 670 32.44 36.87 -11.68
N PRO A 671 31.91 37.83 -12.45
CA PRO A 671 30.51 37.84 -12.83
C PRO A 671 30.06 36.51 -13.46
N GLY A 672 28.96 35.94 -12.94
CA GLY A 672 28.43 34.64 -13.32
C GLY A 672 28.94 33.46 -12.48
N ASP A 673 29.74 33.71 -11.45
CA ASP A 673 30.18 32.68 -10.50
C ASP A 673 29.03 32.29 -9.56
N CYS A 674 28.90 30.97 -9.34
CA CYS A 674 27.99 30.40 -8.37
C CYS A 674 28.76 29.50 -7.39
N ILE A 675 28.82 29.92 -6.13
CA ILE A 675 29.42 29.14 -5.05
C ILE A 675 28.36 28.22 -4.46
N VAL A 676 28.63 26.92 -4.48
CA VAL A 676 27.72 25.89 -3.99
C VAL A 676 28.16 25.41 -2.61
N CYS A 677 27.27 25.58 -1.63
CA CYS A 677 27.47 25.22 -0.24
C CYS A 677 26.50 24.11 0.19
N PHE A 678 26.93 23.24 1.11
CA PHE A 678 26.08 22.15 1.61
C PHE A 678 25.52 22.41 3.02
N SER A 679 25.80 23.58 3.61
CA SER A 679 25.22 24.03 4.87
C SER A 679 24.77 25.50 4.83
N LYS A 680 23.72 25.84 5.59
CA LYS A 680 23.28 27.25 5.73
C LYS A 680 24.35 28.13 6.37
N ASN A 681 25.17 27.56 7.25
CA ASN A 681 26.26 28.31 7.89
C ASN A 681 27.30 28.75 6.87
N ASP A 682 27.64 27.89 5.91
CA ASP A 682 28.54 28.25 4.82
C ASP A 682 27.94 29.34 3.92
N ILE A 683 26.64 29.26 3.62
CA ILE A 683 25.93 30.32 2.88
C ILE A 683 26.11 31.67 3.58
N TYR A 684 25.88 31.73 4.90
CA TYR A 684 26.03 32.97 5.65
C TYR A 684 27.49 33.43 5.70
N SER A 685 28.44 32.53 5.94
CA SER A 685 29.86 32.88 6.00
C SER A 685 30.39 33.40 4.67
N VAL A 686 30.12 32.69 3.57
CA VAL A 686 30.57 33.08 2.22
C VAL A 686 29.92 34.37 1.76
N SER A 687 28.59 34.51 1.91
CA SER A 687 27.90 35.75 1.53
C SER A 687 28.40 36.97 2.32
N ARG A 688 28.77 36.77 3.59
CA ARG A 688 29.37 37.81 4.43
C ARG A 688 30.76 38.22 3.96
N GLN A 689 31.61 37.26 3.62
CA GLN A 689 32.97 37.53 3.12
C GLN A 689 32.95 38.30 1.80
N ILE A 690 32.06 37.91 0.87
CA ILE A 690 31.84 38.61 -0.41
C ILE A 690 31.41 40.07 -0.18
N GLU A 691 30.51 40.30 0.78
CA GLU A 691 30.06 41.65 1.11
C GLU A 691 31.19 42.52 1.72
N ILE A 692 32.07 41.93 2.54
CA ILE A 692 33.23 42.64 3.11
C ILE A 692 34.19 43.10 2.00
N GLN A 693 34.29 42.34 0.90
CA GLN A 693 35.04 42.72 -0.30
C GLN A 693 34.33 43.77 -1.18
N GLY A 694 33.12 44.21 -0.80
CA GLY A 694 32.35 45.22 -1.52
C GLY A 694 31.58 44.68 -2.73
N LEU A 695 31.44 43.35 -2.87
CA LEU A 695 30.67 42.70 -3.92
C LEU A 695 29.24 42.37 -3.44
N GLU A 696 28.27 42.42 -4.35
CA GLU A 696 26.90 41.96 -4.08
C GLU A 696 26.71 40.50 -4.53
N CYS A 697 26.06 39.70 -3.68
CA CYS A 697 25.66 38.33 -4.02
C CYS A 697 24.17 38.08 -3.81
N ALA A 698 23.62 37.20 -4.65
CA ALA A 698 22.29 36.61 -4.49
C ALA A 698 22.41 35.33 -3.65
N VAL A 699 21.37 35.02 -2.88
CA VAL A 699 21.39 33.85 -1.98
C VAL A 699 20.21 32.93 -2.25
N ILE A 700 20.47 31.64 -2.49
CA ILE A 700 19.42 30.63 -2.74
C ILE A 700 19.67 29.36 -1.92
N TYR A 701 18.76 29.03 -1.00
CA TYR A 701 18.79 27.76 -0.27
C TYR A 701 17.39 27.12 -0.18
N GLY A 702 17.36 25.83 0.17
CA GLY A 702 16.17 24.98 0.07
C GLY A 702 14.90 25.48 0.77
N SER A 703 15.01 26.03 1.99
CA SER A 703 13.83 26.49 2.76
C SER A 703 13.34 27.89 2.40
N LEU A 704 13.95 28.58 1.43
CA LEU A 704 13.42 29.86 0.98
C LEU A 704 12.04 29.67 0.32
N PRO A 705 11.08 30.57 0.59
CA PRO A 705 9.81 30.59 -0.13
C PRO A 705 10.00 30.69 -1.65
N PRO A 706 9.08 30.16 -2.46
CA PRO A 706 9.18 30.18 -3.92
C PRO A 706 9.33 31.58 -4.52
N GLY A 707 8.57 32.57 -4.04
CA GLY A 707 8.65 33.95 -4.53
C GLY A 707 10.02 34.57 -4.28
N THR A 708 10.54 34.39 -3.06
CA THR A 708 11.90 34.79 -2.71
C THR A 708 12.98 34.14 -3.59
N LYS A 709 12.88 32.82 -3.85
CA LYS A 709 13.84 32.12 -4.75
C LYS A 709 13.83 32.69 -6.16
N LEU A 710 12.65 32.90 -6.74
CA LEU A 710 12.49 33.48 -8.08
C LEU A 710 13.03 34.90 -8.15
N ALA A 711 12.81 35.71 -7.11
CA ALA A 711 13.35 37.06 -7.05
C ALA A 711 14.88 37.10 -6.99
N GLN A 712 15.50 36.23 -6.18
CA GLN A 712 16.96 36.11 -6.12
C GLN A 712 17.56 35.60 -7.44
N ALA A 713 16.91 34.61 -8.07
CA ALA A 713 17.29 34.12 -9.40
C ALA A 713 17.17 35.21 -10.47
N LYS A 714 16.08 35.99 -10.46
CA LYS A 714 15.87 37.11 -11.37
C LYS A 714 16.94 38.18 -11.20
N LYS A 715 17.28 38.54 -9.95
CA LYS A 715 18.35 39.50 -9.64
C LYS A 715 19.69 39.06 -10.21
N PHE A 716 20.06 37.78 -10.03
CA PHE A 716 21.30 37.21 -10.55
C PHE A 716 21.33 37.13 -12.08
N ASN A 717 20.20 36.78 -12.70
CA ASN A 717 20.10 36.60 -14.15
C ASN A 717 20.01 37.91 -14.94
N ASP A 718 19.46 38.97 -14.35
CA ASP A 718 19.29 40.27 -15.00
C ASP A 718 20.68 40.81 -15.40
N PRO A 719 20.97 41.04 -16.70
CA PRO A 719 22.26 41.55 -17.15
C PRO A 719 22.62 42.94 -16.60
N ASP A 720 21.63 43.76 -16.27
CA ASP A 720 21.82 45.15 -15.84
C ASP A 720 21.98 45.29 -14.31
N ASP A 721 21.63 44.26 -13.53
CA ASP A 721 21.79 44.28 -12.06
C ASP A 721 23.27 44.04 -11.65
N PRO A 722 23.86 44.82 -10.73
CA PRO A 722 25.26 44.63 -10.30
C PRO A 722 25.50 43.30 -9.54
N CYS A 723 24.46 42.62 -9.09
CA CYS A 723 24.55 41.38 -8.32
C CYS A 723 24.83 40.17 -9.21
N LYS A 724 26.12 39.89 -9.46
CA LYS A 724 26.56 38.85 -10.40
C LYS A 724 27.19 37.61 -9.77
N ILE A 725 27.15 37.51 -8.44
CA ILE A 725 27.63 36.35 -7.71
C ILE A 725 26.43 35.65 -7.07
N LEU A 726 26.35 34.33 -7.19
CA LEU A 726 25.33 33.52 -6.53
C LEU A 726 25.99 32.66 -5.44
N VAL A 727 25.42 32.67 -4.24
CA VAL A 727 25.77 31.75 -3.16
C VAL A 727 24.57 30.87 -2.91
N ALA A 728 24.68 29.58 -3.19
CA ALA A 728 23.53 28.70 -3.20
C ALA A 728 23.82 27.31 -2.63
N THR A 729 22.76 26.60 -2.24
CA THR A 729 22.87 25.17 -1.94
C THR A 729 22.61 24.31 -3.16
N ASP A 730 22.70 22.99 -3.00
CA ASP A 730 22.28 21.98 -3.98
C ASP A 730 20.83 22.13 -4.48
N ALA A 731 20.01 22.98 -3.84
CA ALA A 731 18.68 23.36 -4.30
C ALA A 731 18.67 23.95 -5.72
N ILE A 732 19.78 24.49 -6.23
CA ILE A 732 19.87 24.97 -7.63
C ILE A 732 20.02 23.82 -8.64
N GLY A 733 20.29 22.60 -8.16
CA GLY A 733 20.44 21.41 -8.98
C GLY A 733 19.20 21.09 -9.80
N MET A 734 18.02 21.63 -9.44
CA MET A 734 16.76 21.51 -10.17
C MET A 734 15.83 22.71 -9.92
N GLY A 735 14.84 22.90 -10.80
CA GLY A 735 13.72 23.82 -10.55
C GLY A 735 13.95 25.33 -10.72
N LEU A 736 15.15 25.79 -11.05
CA LEU A 736 15.41 27.19 -11.38
C LEU A 736 16.15 27.34 -12.70
N ASN A 737 15.75 28.32 -13.50
CA ASN A 737 16.50 28.78 -14.66
C ASN A 737 17.52 29.83 -14.21
N LEU A 738 18.80 29.48 -14.24
CA LEU A 738 19.92 30.31 -13.76
C LEU A 738 20.98 30.43 -14.84
N SER A 739 21.45 31.66 -15.06
CA SER A 739 22.50 32.01 -16.02
C SER A 739 23.87 31.96 -15.36
N ILE A 740 24.33 30.75 -15.00
CA ILE A 740 25.61 30.53 -14.31
C ILE A 740 26.71 30.33 -15.34
N ARG A 741 27.83 31.04 -15.20
CA ARG A 741 29.04 30.83 -16.00
C ARG A 741 29.93 29.74 -15.40
N ARG A 742 30.21 29.85 -14.10
CA ARG A 742 31.15 28.98 -13.39
C ARG A 742 30.58 28.47 -12.09
N ILE A 743 30.58 27.16 -11.90
CA ILE A 743 30.20 26.50 -10.65
C ILE A 743 31.46 26.32 -9.80
N ILE A 744 31.39 26.73 -8.54
CA ILE A 744 32.47 26.63 -7.56
C ILE A 744 31.94 25.81 -6.39
N PHE A 745 32.43 24.58 -6.21
CA PHE A 745 32.10 23.79 -5.03
C PHE A 745 32.87 24.33 -3.81
N ASN A 746 32.17 24.85 -2.80
CA ASN A 746 32.80 25.35 -1.57
C ASN A 746 33.44 24.22 -0.75
N SER A 747 32.80 23.06 -0.76
CA SER A 747 33.27 21.79 -0.21
C SER A 747 32.68 20.67 -1.07
N LEU A 748 33.20 19.45 -0.95
CA LEU A 748 32.61 18.24 -1.54
C LEU A 748 31.92 17.35 -0.48
N LEU A 749 31.88 17.80 0.77
CA LEU A 749 31.27 17.07 1.88
C LEU A 749 29.87 17.62 2.18
N LYS A 750 28.90 16.72 2.33
CA LYS A 750 27.50 17.03 2.64
C LYS A 750 27.09 16.36 3.95
N PRO A 751 26.42 17.08 4.86
CA PRO A 751 25.80 16.46 6.03
C PRO A 751 24.69 15.50 5.58
N SER A 752 24.81 14.23 5.93
CA SER A 752 23.79 13.21 5.73
C SER A 752 23.36 12.63 7.08
N VAL A 753 22.22 11.95 7.10
CA VAL A 753 21.74 11.21 8.26
C VAL A 753 21.78 9.74 7.88
N ASN A 754 22.50 8.93 8.64
CA ASN A 754 22.59 7.50 8.37
C ASN A 754 21.29 6.77 8.74
N GLU A 755 21.20 5.48 8.40
CA GLU A 755 20.03 4.63 8.71
C GLU A 755 19.70 4.56 10.22
N LYS A 756 20.65 4.93 11.09
CA LYS A 756 20.48 4.97 12.55
C LYS A 756 20.06 6.35 13.07
N GLY A 757 19.85 7.33 12.20
CA GLY A 757 19.47 8.70 12.59
C GLY A 757 20.64 9.57 13.04
N GLU A 758 21.89 9.13 12.88
CA GLU A 758 23.09 9.86 13.28
C GLU A 758 23.57 10.75 12.12
N LYS A 759 24.07 11.96 12.45
CA LYS A 759 24.61 12.89 11.45
C LYS A 759 26.04 12.50 11.08
N GLN A 760 26.29 12.25 9.79
CA GLN A 760 27.63 12.04 9.24
C GLN A 760 27.91 13.03 8.10
N MET A 761 29.18 13.15 7.71
CA MET A 761 29.62 13.99 6.58
C MET A 761 30.09 13.06 5.47
N ASP A 762 29.33 13.02 4.37
CA ASP A 762 29.62 12.17 3.22
C ASP A 762 30.09 12.98 2.03
N THR A 763 30.94 12.40 1.19
CA THR A 763 31.27 12.99 -0.11
C THR A 763 30.05 12.97 -1.02
N ILE A 764 29.83 14.04 -1.78
CA ILE A 764 28.73 14.10 -2.74
C ILE A 764 28.83 12.99 -3.79
N SER A 765 27.67 12.47 -4.20
CA SER A 765 27.60 11.45 -5.25
C SER A 765 27.91 12.03 -6.64
N THR A 766 28.31 11.17 -7.58
CA THR A 766 28.56 11.56 -8.97
C THR A 766 27.31 12.17 -9.63
N SER A 767 26.11 11.61 -9.38
CA SER A 767 24.86 12.16 -9.93
C SER A 767 24.59 13.57 -9.41
N GLN A 768 24.74 13.82 -8.10
CA GLN A 768 24.60 15.17 -7.52
C GLN A 768 25.63 16.15 -8.09
N ALA A 769 26.90 15.73 -8.17
CA ALA A 769 27.96 16.55 -8.73
C ALA A 769 27.68 16.93 -10.19
N LEU A 770 27.27 15.98 -11.04
CA LEU A 770 26.90 16.23 -12.43
C LEU A 770 25.66 17.11 -12.57
N GLN A 771 24.66 16.93 -11.71
CA GLN A 771 23.43 17.73 -11.71
C GLN A 771 23.72 19.20 -11.39
N ILE A 772 24.59 19.46 -10.42
CA ILE A 772 25.03 20.80 -10.03
C ILE A 772 25.98 21.39 -11.08
N ALA A 773 27.02 20.65 -11.47
CA ALA A 773 28.01 21.07 -12.47
C ALA A 773 27.36 21.44 -13.80
N GLY A 774 26.38 20.64 -14.24
CA GLY A 774 25.66 20.86 -15.50
C GLY A 774 24.78 22.11 -15.53
N ARG A 775 24.65 22.85 -14.42
CA ARG A 775 24.01 24.18 -14.37
C ARG A 775 24.90 25.29 -14.98
N ALA A 776 26.20 25.07 -15.14
CA ALA A 776 27.11 26.03 -15.77
C ALA A 776 26.92 26.11 -17.29
N GLY A 777 26.75 27.29 -17.87
CA GLY A 777 26.65 27.50 -19.31
C GLY A 777 25.39 26.90 -19.94
N ARG A 778 24.22 27.05 -19.33
CA ARG A 778 22.95 26.56 -19.91
C ARG A 778 22.66 27.22 -21.26
N PHE A 779 22.03 26.51 -22.19
CA PHE A 779 21.72 27.01 -23.54
C PHE A 779 20.85 28.27 -23.52
N SER A 780 19.93 28.36 -22.56
CA SER A 780 19.06 29.53 -22.34
C SER A 780 19.77 30.71 -21.67
N SER A 781 21.07 30.59 -21.35
CA SER A 781 21.85 31.63 -20.70
C SER A 781 22.70 32.41 -21.70
N MET A 782 23.24 33.55 -21.26
CA MET A 782 24.18 34.35 -22.05
C MET A 782 25.55 33.68 -22.22
N PHE A 783 25.85 32.66 -21.41
CA PHE A 783 27.15 31.99 -21.40
C PHE A 783 27.11 30.72 -22.26
N LYS A 784 27.88 30.73 -23.36
CA LYS A 784 27.93 29.60 -24.31
C LYS A 784 28.74 28.40 -23.80
N GLU A 785 29.63 28.61 -22.85
CA GLU A 785 30.47 27.58 -22.23
C GLU A 785 30.38 27.69 -20.71
N GLY A 786 30.33 26.54 -20.05
CA GLY A 786 30.37 26.44 -18.58
C GLY A 786 31.75 26.07 -18.06
N GLU A 787 32.09 26.55 -16.87
CA GLU A 787 33.30 26.14 -16.14
C GLU A 787 32.91 25.54 -14.77
N VAL A 788 33.66 24.55 -14.30
CA VAL A 788 33.44 23.93 -13.00
C VAL A 788 34.75 23.81 -12.24
N THR A 789 34.78 24.22 -10.98
CA THR A 789 35.97 24.18 -10.13
C THR A 789 35.59 24.06 -8.65
N THR A 790 36.58 24.06 -7.77
CA THR A 790 36.44 24.01 -6.30
C THR A 790 36.97 25.31 -5.67
N MET A 791 36.54 25.59 -4.44
CA MET A 791 37.11 26.68 -3.64
C MET A 791 38.53 26.34 -3.23
N HIS A 792 38.75 25.14 -2.70
CA HIS A 792 40.04 24.68 -2.20
C HIS A 792 40.77 23.79 -3.22
N ARG A 793 42.10 23.92 -3.27
CA ARG A 793 42.96 23.18 -4.21
C ARG A 793 42.94 21.67 -3.98
N ASP A 794 42.85 21.25 -2.72
CA ASP A 794 42.87 19.84 -2.33
C ASP A 794 41.60 19.08 -2.80
N ASP A 795 40.49 19.80 -2.99
CA ASP A 795 39.22 19.22 -3.45
C ASP A 795 39.19 19.02 -4.98
N LEU A 796 40.01 19.74 -5.75
CA LEU A 796 39.93 19.73 -7.21
C LEU A 796 40.23 18.36 -7.84
N PRO A 797 41.26 17.60 -7.40
CA PRO A 797 41.49 16.24 -7.87
C PRO A 797 40.32 15.30 -7.56
N VAL A 798 39.71 15.45 -6.37
CA VAL A 798 38.55 14.64 -5.94
C VAL A 798 37.33 14.96 -6.81
N LEU A 799 37.07 16.24 -7.10
CA LEU A 799 35.99 16.63 -8.02
C LEU A 799 36.21 16.06 -9.43
N LYS A 800 37.44 16.13 -9.95
CA LYS A 800 37.79 15.55 -11.25
C LYS A 800 37.56 14.04 -11.28
N GLU A 801 37.84 13.35 -10.19
CA GLU A 801 37.56 11.92 -10.05
C GLU A 801 36.05 11.64 -10.01
N ILE A 802 35.29 12.37 -9.17
CA ILE A 802 33.84 12.21 -9.04
C ILE A 802 33.12 12.41 -10.38
N LEU A 803 33.47 13.47 -11.12
CA LEU A 803 32.83 13.79 -12.41
C LEU A 803 33.25 12.85 -13.55
N ARG A 804 34.35 12.08 -13.42
CA ARG A 804 34.78 11.07 -14.40
C ARG A 804 34.18 9.70 -14.17
N ARG A 805 33.75 9.40 -12.93
CA ARG A 805 33.08 8.13 -12.61
C ARG A 805 31.75 8.03 -13.38
N SER A 806 31.39 6.81 -13.77
CA SER A 806 30.03 6.54 -14.28
C SER A 806 29.03 6.66 -13.14
N VAL A 807 27.80 7.07 -13.46
CA VAL A 807 26.69 7.04 -12.49
C VAL A 807 26.23 5.60 -12.33
N ASP A 808 26.13 5.14 -11.09
CA ASP A 808 25.62 3.80 -10.79
C ASP A 808 24.17 3.67 -11.28
N PRO A 809 23.84 2.56 -11.97
CA PRO A 809 22.48 2.29 -12.43
C PRO A 809 21.47 2.35 -11.27
N VAL A 810 20.24 2.69 -11.61
CA VAL A 810 19.12 2.52 -10.66
C VAL A 810 18.86 1.03 -10.50
N GLU A 811 18.77 0.52 -9.27
CA GLU A 811 18.52 -0.92 -9.01
C GLU A 811 17.14 -1.17 -8.37
N SER A 812 16.55 -0.15 -7.75
CA SER A 812 15.30 -0.27 -7.00
C SER A 812 14.42 0.97 -7.16
N ALA A 813 13.11 0.75 -7.10
CA ALA A 813 12.09 1.80 -7.03
C ALA A 813 11.53 1.90 -5.61
N GLY A 814 11.28 3.13 -5.14
CA GLY A 814 10.60 3.37 -3.87
C GLY A 814 9.15 2.91 -3.91
N LEU A 815 8.65 2.39 -2.79
CA LEU A 815 7.24 2.12 -2.52
C LEU A 815 6.91 2.66 -1.13
N HIS A 816 5.64 2.98 -0.88
CA HIS A 816 5.19 3.42 0.43
C HIS A 816 3.90 2.71 0.85
N PRO A 817 3.62 2.60 2.16
CA PRO A 817 2.31 2.15 2.63
C PRO A 817 1.22 3.14 2.23
N THR A 818 0.11 2.61 1.71
CA THR A 818 -1.11 3.38 1.44
C THR A 818 -1.86 3.70 2.74
N ALA A 819 -2.74 4.71 2.70
CA ALA A 819 -3.55 5.07 3.86
C ALA A 819 -4.44 3.90 4.29
N GLU A 820 -5.00 3.16 3.34
CA GLU A 820 -5.86 1.99 3.54
C GLU A 820 -5.09 0.83 4.19
N GLN A 821 -3.82 0.63 3.81
CA GLN A 821 -2.95 -0.35 4.47
C GLN A 821 -2.67 0.04 5.92
N ILE A 822 -2.35 1.31 6.18
CA ILE A 822 -2.10 1.80 7.54
C ILE A 822 -3.37 1.77 8.40
N GLU A 823 -4.54 2.11 7.83
CA GLU A 823 -5.83 2.00 8.49
C GLU A 823 -6.15 0.55 8.87
N MET A 824 -5.90 -0.39 7.95
CA MET A 824 -6.07 -1.81 8.24
C MET A 824 -5.08 -2.29 9.30
N PHE A 825 -3.82 -1.82 9.28
CA PHE A 825 -2.86 -2.07 10.37
C PHE A 825 -3.37 -1.52 11.72
N ALA A 826 -3.92 -0.31 11.74
CA ALA A 826 -4.50 0.30 12.95
C ALA A 826 -5.73 -0.47 13.45
N TYR A 827 -6.53 -1.08 12.57
CA TYR A 827 -7.62 -1.96 12.97
C TYR A 827 -7.13 -3.22 13.71
N TYR A 828 -6.05 -3.85 13.21
CA TYR A 828 -5.46 -5.02 13.88
C TYR A 828 -4.64 -4.66 15.13
N LEU A 829 -4.12 -3.44 15.21
CA LEU A 829 -3.27 -2.94 16.30
C LEU A 829 -3.77 -1.58 16.84
N PRO A 830 -4.95 -1.54 17.48
CA PRO A 830 -5.62 -0.28 17.84
C PRO A 830 -4.89 0.53 18.92
N ASP A 831 -4.06 -0.14 19.74
CA ASP A 831 -3.30 0.49 20.83
C ASP A 831 -1.89 0.95 20.39
N ALA A 832 -1.53 0.79 19.11
CA ALA A 832 -0.26 1.27 18.57
C ALA A 832 -0.34 2.77 18.25
N THR A 833 0.59 3.58 18.78
CA THR A 833 0.56 5.03 18.62
C THR A 833 1.09 5.47 17.25
N LEU A 834 0.34 6.32 16.54
CA LEU A 834 0.83 7.16 15.45
C LEU A 834 1.12 8.57 15.98
N SER A 835 2.39 8.99 15.98
CA SER A 835 2.82 10.29 16.48
C SER A 835 2.70 11.38 15.41
N ASN A 836 1.90 12.42 15.65
CA ASN A 836 2.22 13.83 15.37
C ASN A 836 1.11 14.77 15.88
N LEU A 837 1.50 15.74 16.71
CA LEU A 837 0.62 16.48 17.62
C LEU A 837 0.85 17.99 17.50
N LEU A 838 -0.05 18.68 16.79
CA LEU A 838 -0.51 20.02 17.16
C LEU A 838 -1.87 20.32 16.52
N PHE A 839 -2.01 20.08 15.22
CA PHE A 839 -3.28 20.21 14.49
C PHE A 839 -4.26 19.06 14.79
N ALA A 840 -3.73 17.85 14.96
CA ALA A 840 -4.53 16.68 15.36
C ALA A 840 -5.30 16.89 16.67
N ARG A 841 -4.77 17.70 17.60
CA ARG A 841 -5.40 17.98 18.91
C ARG A 841 -6.62 18.89 18.82
N GLN A 842 -6.66 19.79 17.85
CA GLN A 842 -7.85 20.64 17.60
C GLN A 842 -8.83 19.94 16.65
N PHE A 843 -8.32 19.19 15.66
CA PHE A 843 -9.15 18.32 14.84
C PHE A 843 -9.94 17.32 15.68
N SER A 844 -9.31 16.69 16.68
CA SER A 844 -9.97 15.77 17.61
C SER A 844 -11.03 16.42 18.51
N ARG A 845 -11.13 17.75 18.54
CA ARG A 845 -12.10 18.52 19.33
C ARG A 845 -13.23 19.11 18.49
N ASP A 846 -13.22 18.87 17.19
CA ASP A 846 -14.22 19.42 16.25
C ASP A 846 -14.27 20.96 16.26
N GLU A 847 -13.14 21.61 16.56
CA GLU A 847 -13.01 23.08 16.53
C GLU A 847 -12.31 23.55 15.24
N PRO A 848 -13.00 24.29 14.33
CA PRO A 848 -12.41 24.78 13.10
C PRO A 848 -11.25 25.77 13.34
N LEU A 849 -10.16 25.59 12.60
CA LEU A 849 -9.00 26.48 12.62
C LEU A 849 -9.26 27.66 11.69
N THR A 850 -9.99 28.66 12.20
CA THR A 850 -10.30 29.89 11.47
C THR A 850 -9.08 30.80 11.26
N PHE A 851 -9.17 31.72 10.31
CA PHE A 851 -8.17 32.76 10.04
C PHE A 851 -7.82 33.58 11.30
N ALA A 852 -8.82 33.95 12.10
CA ALA A 852 -8.62 34.67 13.35
C ALA A 852 -7.83 33.83 14.38
N TRP A 853 -8.07 32.52 14.43
CA TRP A 853 -7.29 31.61 15.26
C TRP A 853 -5.83 31.54 14.79
N MET A 854 -5.61 31.42 13.48
CA MET A 854 -4.28 31.35 12.88
C MET A 854 -3.47 32.62 13.17
N CYS A 855 -4.02 33.80 12.89
CA CYS A 855 -3.38 35.09 13.14
C CYS A 855 -2.97 35.27 14.61
N ARG A 856 -3.76 34.80 15.57
CA ARG A 856 -3.41 34.83 17.00
C ARG A 856 -2.24 33.90 17.34
N HIS A 857 -2.18 32.71 16.74
CA HIS A 857 -1.14 31.72 17.03
C HIS A 857 0.21 32.09 16.41
N ILE A 858 0.22 32.62 15.19
CA ILE A 858 1.44 33.12 14.55
C ILE A 858 1.86 34.52 15.02
N ARG A 859 1.03 35.18 15.85
CA ARG A 859 1.21 36.56 16.32
C ARG A 859 1.31 37.58 15.19
N TRP A 860 0.37 37.52 14.25
CA TRP A 860 0.26 38.46 13.14
C TRP A 860 -0.19 39.86 13.61
N PRO A 861 0.31 40.97 13.04
CA PRO A 861 1.27 41.10 11.93
C PRO A 861 2.74 40.90 12.36
N LEU A 862 3.53 40.29 11.48
CA LEU A 862 4.95 40.04 11.71
C LEU A 862 5.82 41.20 11.21
N ALA A 863 6.90 41.49 11.94
CA ALA A 863 7.85 42.55 11.57
C ALA A 863 8.96 42.02 10.65
N THR A 864 9.62 42.93 9.93
CA THR A 864 10.82 42.61 9.15
C THR A 864 11.94 42.05 10.03
N PRO A 865 12.66 41.01 9.59
CA PRO A 865 13.66 40.37 10.43
C PRO A 865 14.83 41.33 10.69
N ASN A 866 15.35 41.32 11.92
CA ASN A 866 16.49 42.13 12.35
C ASN A 866 17.80 41.32 12.54
N ASN A 867 17.70 39.99 12.58
CA ASN A 867 18.82 39.05 12.66
C ASN A 867 18.45 37.72 11.98
N ILE A 868 19.42 36.81 11.86
CA ILE A 868 19.21 35.50 11.19
C ILE A 868 18.20 34.63 11.94
N LYS A 869 18.18 34.68 13.27
CA LYS A 869 17.21 33.92 14.07
C LYS A 869 15.77 34.33 13.79
N ALA A 870 15.53 35.64 13.59
CA ALA A 870 14.24 36.17 13.18
C ALA A 870 13.86 35.71 11.77
N LEU A 871 14.81 35.71 10.82
CA LEU A 871 14.57 35.20 9.47
C LEU A 871 14.18 33.70 9.48
N VAL A 872 14.91 32.88 10.23
CA VAL A 872 14.59 31.44 10.41
C VAL A 872 13.22 31.25 11.05
N HIS A 873 12.83 32.12 11.99
CA HIS A 873 11.49 32.08 12.57
C HIS A 873 10.40 32.40 11.53
N LEU A 874 10.61 33.41 10.67
CA LEU A 874 9.68 33.74 9.59
C LEU A 874 9.55 32.59 8.57
N GLU A 875 10.66 31.94 8.21
CA GLU A 875 10.63 30.70 7.41
C GLU A 875 9.78 29.62 8.07
N ALA A 876 9.96 29.37 9.37
CA ALA A 876 9.16 28.39 10.11
C ALA A 876 7.67 28.76 10.16
N VAL A 877 7.33 30.06 10.27
CA VAL A 877 5.92 30.49 10.18
C VAL A 877 5.38 30.26 8.77
N HIS A 878 6.16 30.53 7.73
CA HIS A 878 5.76 30.23 6.35
C HIS A 878 5.44 28.74 6.16
N ASP A 879 6.28 27.85 6.70
CA ASP A 879 6.05 26.40 6.67
C ASP A 879 4.77 25.99 7.40
N VAL A 880 4.42 26.66 8.50
CA VAL A 880 3.14 26.45 9.21
C VAL A 880 1.95 26.88 8.36
N LEU A 881 2.06 27.97 7.60
CA LEU A 881 1.01 28.39 6.66
C LEU A 881 0.88 27.40 5.49
N ASP A 882 1.99 26.89 4.95
CA ASP A 882 1.97 25.82 3.95
C ASP A 882 1.27 24.57 4.48
N LEU A 883 1.53 24.17 5.73
CA LEU A 883 0.85 23.03 6.36
C LEU A 883 -0.65 23.27 6.53
N TYR A 884 -1.07 24.49 6.89
CA TYR A 884 -2.49 24.84 6.93
C TYR A 884 -3.14 24.69 5.55
N LEU A 885 -2.51 25.25 4.51
CA LEU A 885 -3.02 25.16 3.14
C LEU A 885 -3.08 23.71 2.67
N TRP A 886 -2.05 22.92 2.96
CA TRP A 886 -2.03 21.49 2.66
C TRP A 886 -3.21 20.77 3.33
N LEU A 887 -3.44 21.00 4.62
CA LEU A 887 -4.57 20.40 5.36
C LEU A 887 -5.93 20.89 4.84
N SER A 888 -6.03 22.14 4.38
CA SER A 888 -7.30 22.70 3.87
C SER A 888 -7.87 21.96 2.66
N TYR A 889 -7.03 21.37 1.82
CA TYR A 889 -7.49 20.55 0.68
C TYR A 889 -7.95 19.15 1.07
N ARG A 890 -7.71 18.70 2.31
CA ARG A 890 -8.12 17.39 2.83
C ARG A 890 -9.28 17.52 3.81
N PHE A 891 -9.32 18.61 4.59
CA PHE A 891 -10.28 18.84 5.66
C PHE A 891 -10.88 20.25 5.56
N MET A 892 -11.65 20.50 4.50
CA MET A 892 -12.16 21.85 4.17
C MET A 892 -12.99 22.49 5.29
N ASP A 893 -13.82 21.71 5.98
CA ASP A 893 -14.67 22.22 7.07
C ASP A 893 -13.86 22.65 8.30
N MET A 894 -12.72 21.98 8.54
CA MET A 894 -11.84 22.25 9.68
C MET A 894 -10.80 23.33 9.40
N PHE A 895 -10.53 23.61 8.12
CA PHE A 895 -9.56 24.60 7.64
C PHE A 895 -10.23 25.48 6.56
N PRO A 896 -11.29 26.23 6.89
CA PRO A 896 -12.17 26.86 5.89
C PRO A 896 -11.55 28.08 5.20
N ASP A 897 -10.56 28.72 5.82
CA ASP A 897 -10.11 30.06 5.43
C ASP A 897 -8.84 30.05 4.56
N ALA A 898 -8.69 29.04 3.68
CA ALA A 898 -7.49 28.84 2.86
C ALA A 898 -7.10 30.08 2.01
N ASN A 899 -8.08 30.78 1.44
CA ASN A 899 -7.82 31.98 0.63
C ASN A 899 -7.21 33.13 1.45
N LEU A 900 -7.74 33.39 2.64
CA LEU A 900 -7.22 34.43 3.54
C LEU A 900 -5.82 34.06 4.06
N VAL A 901 -5.60 32.77 4.38
CA VAL A 901 -4.29 32.27 4.79
C VAL A 901 -3.25 32.41 3.67
N ARG A 902 -3.64 32.22 2.41
CA ARG A 902 -2.78 32.43 1.23
C ARG A 902 -2.39 33.89 1.06
N GLU A 903 -3.30 34.83 1.31
CA GLU A 903 -3.00 36.27 1.25
C GLU A 903 -1.92 36.67 2.27
N ILE A 904 -2.05 36.26 3.53
CA ILE A 904 -1.03 36.54 4.56
C ILE A 904 0.28 35.78 4.29
N GLN A 905 0.22 34.58 3.71
CA GLN A 905 1.43 33.83 3.32
C GLN A 905 2.21 34.59 2.24
N LYS A 906 1.51 35.16 1.24
CA LYS A 906 2.14 35.98 0.21
C LYS A 906 2.74 37.27 0.79
N GLU A 907 2.06 37.89 1.74
CA GLU A 907 2.62 39.04 2.47
C GLU A 907 3.87 38.66 3.27
N LEU A 908 3.85 37.50 3.94
CA LEU A 908 5.00 36.96 4.66
C LEU A 908 6.18 36.65 3.73
N ASP A 909 5.95 36.08 2.54
CA ASP A 909 7.00 35.87 1.53
C ASP A 909 7.66 37.21 1.15
N ASN A 910 6.88 38.28 0.96
CA ASN A 910 7.46 39.61 0.69
C ASN A 910 8.32 40.13 1.87
N ILE A 911 7.92 39.86 3.12
CA ILE A 911 8.72 40.22 4.31
C ILE A 911 10.03 39.42 4.34
N ILE A 912 9.97 38.11 4.07
CA ILE A 912 11.14 37.23 3.99
C ILE A 912 12.06 37.70 2.85
N GLN A 913 11.51 38.01 1.69
CA GLN A 913 12.24 38.53 0.54
C GLN A 913 13.02 39.80 0.89
N LEU A 914 12.40 40.74 1.62
CA LEU A 914 13.06 41.96 2.09
C LEU A 914 14.17 41.65 3.11
N GLY A 915 13.96 40.65 3.96
CA GLY A 915 14.97 40.13 4.88
C GLY A 915 16.17 39.53 4.16
N VAL A 916 15.94 38.66 3.17
CA VAL A 916 16.98 38.00 2.36
C VAL A 916 17.73 39.02 1.50
N ARG A 917 17.05 40.04 0.96
CA ARG A 917 17.72 41.15 0.26
C ARG A 917 18.73 41.88 1.15
N ASN A 918 18.47 41.93 2.46
CA ASN A 918 19.34 42.53 3.45
C ASN A 918 20.09 41.49 4.31
N ILE A 919 20.25 40.25 3.81
CA ILE A 919 20.75 39.12 4.61
C ILE A 919 22.08 39.41 5.28
N THR A 920 22.96 40.14 4.60
CA THR A 920 24.27 40.51 5.12
C THR A 920 24.19 41.44 6.34
N ARG A 921 23.21 42.34 6.39
CA ARG A 921 22.92 43.16 7.58
C ARG A 921 22.42 42.30 8.74
N LEU A 922 21.61 41.28 8.45
CA LEU A 922 21.12 40.33 9.44
C LEU A 922 22.25 39.50 10.04
N ILE A 923 23.23 39.09 9.21
CA ILE A 923 24.43 38.36 9.66
C ILE A 923 25.24 39.25 10.61
N ARG A 924 25.51 40.51 10.23
CA ARG A 924 26.21 41.50 11.09
C ARG A 924 25.56 41.67 12.45
N ALA A 925 24.23 41.81 12.49
CA ALA A 925 23.48 41.98 13.72
C ALA A 925 23.55 40.74 14.63
N THR A 926 23.64 39.55 14.03
CA THR A 926 23.75 38.28 14.76
C THR A 926 25.12 38.11 15.41
N GLU A 927 26.20 38.44 14.69
CA GLU A 927 27.58 38.39 15.21
C GLU A 927 27.85 39.49 16.27
N GLY A 928 27.24 40.66 16.11
CA GLY A 928 27.37 41.77 17.07
C GLY A 928 26.71 41.51 18.43
N GLN A 929 25.67 40.67 18.50
CA GLN A 929 25.01 40.31 19.77
C GLN A 929 25.81 39.30 20.60
N THR A 930 26.65 38.47 19.97
CA THR A 930 27.50 37.49 20.67
C THR A 930 28.72 38.12 21.38
N ILE A 931 29.11 39.35 21.04
CA ILE A 931 30.29 40.02 21.61
C ILE A 931 29.93 40.86 22.88
N GLY A 932 28.65 41.03 23.18
CA GLY A 932 28.16 41.85 24.32
C GLY A 932 28.16 41.17 25.70
N ALA A 933 28.55 39.90 25.80
CA ALA A 933 28.54 39.13 27.05
C ALA A 933 29.92 38.52 27.35
N GLY A 934 30.94 39.37 27.51
CA GLY A 934 32.28 38.88 27.83
C GLY A 934 33.37 39.94 27.76
N SER A 935 33.24 41.04 28.50
CA SER A 935 34.35 41.96 28.77
C SER A 935 33.94 43.00 29.82
N ALA A 936 34.19 42.70 31.09
CA ALA A 936 34.16 43.69 32.15
C ALA A 936 35.27 43.38 33.16
N THR A 937 36.49 43.85 32.88
CA THR A 937 37.51 44.14 33.89
C THR A 937 38.29 45.40 33.50
N ASP A 938 38.30 46.35 34.43
CA ASP A 938 39.23 47.47 34.61
C ASP A 938 39.29 48.60 33.57
N SER A 939 38.64 49.74 33.87
CA SER A 939 39.24 50.81 34.69
C SER A 939 38.47 52.12 34.51
N LYS A 940 38.30 52.84 35.63
CA LYS A 940 37.56 54.10 35.76
C LYS A 940 38.46 55.29 35.37
N THR A 941 37.88 56.26 34.66
CA THR A 941 38.09 57.70 34.94
C THR A 941 36.94 58.55 34.35
N SER A 942 36.34 59.34 35.24
CA SER A 942 35.32 60.39 35.06
C SER A 942 35.93 61.67 34.41
N PRO A 943 35.20 62.78 34.07
CA PRO A 943 33.94 63.26 34.68
C PRO A 943 32.86 63.97 33.80
N PHE A 944 31.68 64.14 34.42
CA PHE A 944 30.51 65.02 34.14
C PHE A 944 30.87 66.52 33.92
N PRO A 945 29.95 67.51 33.60
CA PRO A 945 28.47 67.56 33.80
C PRO A 945 27.54 68.36 32.81
N GLY A 946 26.21 68.13 32.92
CA GLY A 946 25.10 69.14 32.92
C GLY A 946 24.54 69.70 31.58
N LEU A 947 23.31 70.25 31.44
CA LEU A 947 22.12 70.45 32.31
C LEU A 947 20.97 71.13 31.50
N ARG A 948 19.70 70.93 31.94
CA ARG A 948 18.41 71.72 31.75
C ARG A 948 17.50 71.42 30.54
N LEU A 949 16.22 70.99 30.65
CA LEU A 949 14.96 71.36 31.38
C LEU A 949 14.22 72.64 30.91
N ARG A 950 12.97 72.53 30.40
CA ARG A 950 11.71 72.87 31.12
C ARG A 950 10.40 72.65 30.33
N LYS A 951 9.36 72.31 31.12
CA LYS A 951 7.92 72.05 30.87
C LYS A 951 7.03 73.31 30.95
N ALA A 952 5.78 73.20 30.45
CA ALA A 952 4.48 73.57 31.10
C ALA A 952 3.31 73.15 30.16
N ARG A 953 2.03 72.85 30.52
CA ARG A 953 1.19 72.61 31.72
C ARG A 953 -0.20 72.13 31.16
N GLY A 954 -0.86 71.06 31.64
CA GLY A 954 -1.97 71.03 32.65
C GLY A 954 -3.34 70.70 31.98
N SER A 955 -4.35 69.99 32.53
CA SER A 955 -4.65 69.45 33.87
C SER A 955 -5.87 68.48 33.88
N LYS A 956 -5.76 67.36 34.65
CA LYS A 956 -6.69 66.69 35.63
C LYS A 956 -8.08 66.17 35.18
N SER A 957 -8.62 65.02 35.65
CA SER A 957 -8.63 64.36 36.99
C SER A 957 -9.06 62.86 36.87
N HIS A 958 -8.28 61.85 37.33
CA HIS A 958 -8.25 61.15 38.66
C HIS A 958 -9.27 59.96 38.79
N VAL A 959 -8.97 58.72 39.23
CA VAL A 959 -8.10 58.20 40.33
C VAL A 959 -7.71 56.69 40.18
N ASN A 960 -6.41 56.40 40.45
CA ASN A 960 -5.67 55.24 41.05
C ASN A 960 -6.03 53.77 40.73
N MET A 961 -5.06 52.83 40.59
CA MET A 961 -4.00 52.55 41.59
C MET A 961 -2.81 51.71 41.04
N LYS A 962 -1.59 52.24 41.28
CA LYS A 962 -0.25 51.65 41.51
C LYS A 962 0.24 50.38 40.76
N GLN A 963 1.39 50.60 40.08
CA GLN A 963 2.40 49.62 39.64
C GLN A 963 3.07 48.88 40.80
N ASP A 964 3.49 47.64 40.53
CA ASP A 964 4.85 47.17 40.86
C ASP A 964 5.33 46.24 39.73
N ILE A 965 6.42 46.64 39.08
CA ILE A 965 7.17 45.84 38.10
C ILE A 965 8.26 45.12 38.90
N LYS A 966 8.21 43.79 38.92
CA LYS A 966 9.33 42.92 39.31
C LYS A 966 9.59 41.96 38.16
N GLU A 967 10.66 42.21 37.42
CA GLU A 967 11.34 41.17 36.65
C GLU A 967 11.89 40.14 37.64
N THR A 968 11.44 38.90 37.52
CA THR A 968 12.10 37.74 38.13
C THR A 968 12.37 36.73 37.04
N ASP A 969 13.65 36.60 36.70
CA ASP A 969 14.22 35.53 35.90
C ASP A 969 13.92 34.20 36.61
N SER A 970 12.83 33.53 36.22
CA SER A 970 12.43 32.25 36.81
C SER A 970 13.04 31.13 35.99
N SER A 971 13.88 30.30 36.64
CA SER A 971 14.53 29.17 35.97
C SER A 971 13.47 28.25 35.36
N LEU A 972 13.80 27.64 34.22
CA LEU A 972 12.93 26.72 33.48
C LEU A 972 12.27 25.66 34.39
N SER A 973 13.03 25.16 35.36
CA SER A 973 12.58 24.23 36.38
C SER A 973 11.43 24.75 37.25
N ALA A 974 11.43 26.04 37.61
CA ALA A 974 10.34 26.65 38.37
C ALA A 974 9.06 26.79 37.53
N ARG A 975 9.21 27.09 36.22
CA ARG A 975 8.07 27.18 35.28
C ARG A 975 7.43 25.83 35.03
N LEU A 976 8.23 24.77 34.86
CA LEU A 976 7.72 23.41 34.63
C LEU A 976 6.99 22.83 35.84
N VAL A 977 7.40 23.19 37.06
CA VAL A 977 6.66 22.82 38.28
C VAL A 977 5.36 23.62 38.41
N GLN A 978 5.39 24.92 38.08
CA GLN A 978 4.22 25.79 38.13
C GLN A 978 3.15 25.41 37.07
N GLU A 979 3.57 24.89 35.92
CA GLU A 979 2.69 24.39 34.86
C GLU A 979 2.20 22.94 35.11
N GLY A 980 2.57 22.33 36.24
CA GLY A 980 2.12 20.98 36.62
C GLY A 980 2.72 19.84 35.78
N LEU A 981 3.72 20.15 34.94
CA LEU A 981 4.39 19.19 34.07
C LEU A 981 5.48 18.39 34.80
N LEU A 982 5.90 18.87 35.98
CA LEU A 982 6.88 18.22 36.85
C LEU A 982 6.46 18.38 38.32
N THR A 983 6.44 17.29 39.09
CA THR A 983 6.26 17.39 40.54
C THR A 983 7.58 17.79 41.21
N PRO A 984 7.53 18.51 42.35
CA PRO A 984 8.73 18.89 43.11
C PRO A 984 9.61 17.69 43.49
N GLU A 985 8.99 16.52 43.72
CA GLU A 985 9.67 15.26 44.04
C GLU A 985 10.45 14.70 42.84
N LEU A 986 9.84 14.75 41.65
CA LEU A 986 10.48 14.30 40.41
C LEU A 986 11.65 15.21 40.01
N LEU A 987 11.53 16.53 40.28
CA LEU A 987 12.61 17.49 40.09
C LEU A 987 13.81 17.18 41.02
N GLN A 988 13.55 16.83 42.29
CA GLN A 988 14.61 16.41 43.21
C GLN A 988 15.27 15.09 42.77
N GLN A 989 14.50 14.16 42.22
CA GLN A 989 15.05 12.89 41.75
C GLN A 989 15.96 13.10 40.52
N LEU A 990 15.52 13.90 39.55
CA LEU A 990 16.34 14.30 38.39
C LEU A 990 17.62 15.02 38.82
N GLN A 991 17.55 15.92 39.81
CA GLN A 991 18.74 16.59 40.34
C GLN A 991 19.73 15.61 40.98
N ARG A 992 19.25 14.58 41.69
CA ARG A 992 20.10 13.53 42.31
C ARG A 992 20.73 12.60 41.27
N GLU A 993 20.00 12.26 40.21
CA GLU A 993 20.54 11.45 39.11
C GLU A 993 21.61 12.22 38.34
N TRP A 994 21.37 13.51 38.06
CA TRP A 994 22.34 14.40 37.41
C TRP A 994 23.63 14.59 38.23
N THR A 995 23.54 14.63 39.57
CA THR A 995 24.73 14.70 40.43
C THR A 995 25.49 13.37 40.53
N LYS A 996 24.81 12.23 40.32
CA LYS A 996 25.48 10.92 40.25
C LYS A 996 26.30 10.78 38.98
N ASP A 997 25.80 11.25 37.83
CA ASP A 997 26.51 11.15 36.55
C ASP A 997 27.77 12.03 36.50
N GLN A 998 27.79 13.18 37.19
CA GLN A 998 28.99 14.03 37.24
C GLN A 998 30.13 13.47 38.12
N ASN A 999 29.85 12.54 39.03
CA ASN A 999 30.88 11.94 39.90
C ASN A 999 31.57 10.71 39.28
N ILE A 1000 31.19 10.28 38.07
CA ILE A 1000 31.76 9.11 37.39
C ILE A 1000 32.90 9.50 36.43
N SER A 1001 33.08 10.77 36.10
CA SER A 1001 34.12 11.24 35.17
C SER A 1001 35.12 12.21 35.83
N GLY A 1002 36.17 11.66 36.45
CA GLY A 1002 37.36 12.36 36.93
C GLY A 1002 38.61 11.46 36.86
N PRO A 1003 39.83 12.02 36.70
CA PRO A 1003 40.85 11.49 35.79
C PRO A 1003 41.81 10.47 36.41
N THR A 1004 42.04 9.35 35.74
CA THR A 1004 43.13 8.41 36.06
C THR A 1004 44.34 8.66 35.16
N GLY A 1005 45.42 9.17 35.74
CA GLY A 1005 46.76 9.03 35.18
C GLY A 1005 47.65 8.35 36.21
N THR A 1006 48.26 7.21 35.84
CA THR A 1006 49.53 6.75 36.42
C THR A 1006 50.28 5.82 35.45
N ASN A 1007 51.56 6.17 35.29
CA ASN A 1007 52.65 5.41 34.69
C ASN A 1007 52.74 3.95 35.17
N SER A 1008 53.14 3.01 34.29
CA SER A 1008 54.51 2.45 34.30
C SER A 1008 54.75 1.30 33.30
N LYS A 1009 55.72 1.57 32.42
CA LYS A 1009 56.75 0.74 31.76
C LYS A 1009 56.73 -0.81 31.84
N PHE A 1010 56.93 -1.38 30.65
CA PHE A 1010 57.85 -2.45 30.25
C PHE A 1010 57.94 -3.73 31.11
N ASN A 1011 57.65 -4.88 30.47
CA ASN A 1011 58.72 -5.85 30.27
C ASN A 1011 58.52 -6.74 29.03
N ASN A 1012 59.67 -7.03 28.43
CA ASN A 1012 59.87 -7.75 27.18
C ASN A 1012 59.98 -9.26 27.44
N LYS A 1013 59.59 -10.07 26.43
CA LYS A 1013 59.87 -11.52 26.26
C LYS A 1013 59.10 -12.45 27.22
N LYS A 1014 58.33 -13.43 26.75
CA LYS A 1014 58.51 -14.39 25.67
C LYS A 1014 57.18 -14.71 25.01
#